data_AF-A0A7V8QSY8-F1
#
_entry.id   AF-A0A7V8QSY8-F1
#
_cell.length_a   1.000
_cell.length_b   1.000
_cell.length_c   1.000
_cell.angle_alpha   90.00
_cell.angle_beta   90.00
_cell.angle_gamma   90.00
#
_symmetry.space_group_name_H-M   'P 1'
#
loop_
_entity.id
_entity.type
_entity.pdbx_description
1 polymer ?
#
loop_
_entity_poly.entity_id
_entity_poly.type
_entity_poly.pdbx_seq_one_letter_code
_entity_poly.pdbx_strand_id
1 'polypeptide(L)'
;MQIKNNFLLLIVYIFSLSIFSINTYAEELDISAIEIIIDKEKNTVVGKGAVKVIGYGGKIIKANKVTYEKSREFLLAEGSVEISDTEGNVLKTKKAMYNKKSEIISSDENSIFNDSEGNIVTVTMFQYNLKENLFSSVGKIKVKDINNNKYFFKEIYVDTKKKEMVGSDVSVVLDQENFGLTKENDPRFVSNDIFMSEDKSDFSKGIFTVCKERKDKCPPWSLQAKKISHNKIKKIIYYENAVLKVYGVPIFFFPRFYHPDPTVKRTSGFLAPVFTNTNTTGLGFGLPYYWKISHDKDLTFTPKTYKNENILYLNEYRQAFRNGFLTLDTSYHKGYKETSSKKTSGSRNHIFAQLDFDLSKLDLYESSFQFKTQRTSNDTYFKVHDINTALVNSENTTLENEIRYNFTKNNMFLDLSVAAYENLSEKTNNRYEFIAPNILYGKTFFTERFGSLDFKSNTFYKNYDADKHTAFFNNDIIWSPGNKVTKNGFVNTLQGILKNKNYKAKNTGGEYKTDGTVSELNSVLSYKSSLPMEKKGIYSSKLFSPTFMIKYAPGHMRNLSKDDVGLSYMNLYSVNKTSEIENGLSAILGFDFKTTKKDKKGDDIDKLSVSMGQVFNKEENDDLPSKSSLDQKTSDLVGAINYNFSDIGKIEYKFALDHNFNDLNYNEISTNLNFGKIGFNVDYLEEQNHVGNENFITTGVSFNFNEQNTLNLQTKKNFKTDSTEFYDINYQYEIDCLTAGLLYRREFYDDGDIDAEPKDSLMFTIKFIPFTGVKTPSVISP
;
A
#
# COMPACT_ATOMS: atom_id res chain seq x y z
N MET A 1 -36.27 -87.91 60.75
CA MET A 1 -35.39 -86.93 60.08
C MET A 1 -35.45 -85.64 60.92
N GLN A 2 -34.27 -85.08 61.23
CA GLN A 2 -33.95 -83.96 62.16
C GLN A 2 -34.87 -82.71 62.03
N ILE A 3 -35.28 -81.99 63.09
CA ILE A 3 -34.59 -81.06 64.02
C ILE A 3 -34.04 -79.75 63.37
N LYS A 4 -34.35 -78.61 64.04
CA LYS A 4 -33.82 -77.20 63.99
C LYS A 4 -34.43 -76.26 62.93
N ASN A 5 -35.02 -75.09 63.25
CA ASN A 5 -34.73 -73.97 64.18
C ASN A 5 -33.52 -73.10 63.77
N ASN A 6 -33.78 -71.95 63.14
CA ASN A 6 -33.25 -70.60 63.47
C ASN A 6 -33.70 -69.59 62.39
N PHE A 7 -34.40 -68.48 62.69
CA PHE A 7 -34.02 -67.32 63.49
C PHE A 7 -33.19 -66.29 62.69
N LEU A 8 -33.75 -65.08 62.64
CA LEU A 8 -33.07 -63.79 62.57
C LEU A 8 -32.83 -63.10 61.20
N LEU A 9 -33.29 -61.85 61.16
CA LEU A 9 -32.80 -60.70 60.37
C LEU A 9 -33.03 -60.70 58.85
N LEU A 10 -34.16 -60.12 58.40
CA LEU A 10 -34.10 -58.91 57.55
C LEU A 10 -35.44 -58.22 57.21
N ILE A 11 -36.63 -58.75 57.56
CA ILE A 11 -37.89 -58.19 56.99
C ILE A 11 -38.91 -57.85 58.08
N VAL A 12 -38.48 -57.07 59.08
CA VAL A 12 -39.34 -56.46 60.12
C VAL A 12 -39.21 -54.92 60.14
N TYR A 13 -39.00 -54.25 59.00
CA TYR A 13 -38.92 -52.78 59.07
C TYR A 13 -39.52 -51.94 57.94
N ILE A 14 -40.25 -52.50 56.95
CA ILE A 14 -40.74 -51.66 55.83
C ILE A 14 -42.18 -51.99 55.40
N PHE A 15 -43.07 -52.40 56.33
CA PHE A 15 -44.48 -52.59 55.98
C PHE A 15 -45.46 -52.25 57.11
N SER A 16 -45.24 -51.12 57.77
CA SER A 16 -46.28 -50.39 58.49
C SER A 16 -46.04 -48.88 58.33
N LEU A 17 -47.13 -48.12 58.22
CA LEU A 17 -47.23 -46.70 57.82
C LEU A 17 -47.27 -46.40 56.32
N SER A 18 -48.31 -46.88 55.66
CA SER A 18 -48.96 -46.10 54.60
C SER A 18 -49.94 -45.10 55.24
N ILE A 19 -49.40 -43.97 55.70
CA ILE A 19 -50.10 -42.69 55.76
C ILE A 19 -49.22 -41.73 54.97
N PHE A 20 -49.71 -41.29 53.83
CA PHE A 20 -49.09 -40.25 53.02
C PHE A 20 -48.99 -38.96 53.85
N SER A 21 -47.80 -38.67 54.36
CA SER A 21 -47.43 -37.31 54.74
C SER A 21 -47.16 -36.53 53.45
N ILE A 22 -48.19 -35.87 52.92
CA ILE A 22 -47.99 -34.83 51.92
C ILE A 22 -47.37 -33.65 52.67
N ASN A 23 -46.05 -33.51 52.61
CA ASN A 23 -45.38 -32.27 52.98
C ASN A 23 -45.72 -31.22 51.91
N THR A 24 -46.80 -30.47 52.10
CA THR A 24 -47.01 -29.20 51.41
C THR A 24 -46.16 -28.14 52.09
N TYR A 25 -44.91 -27.97 51.67
CA TYR A 25 -44.19 -26.73 51.90
C TYR A 25 -44.63 -25.74 50.83
N ALA A 26 -45.50 -24.80 51.19
CA ALA A 26 -45.63 -23.57 50.41
C ALA A 26 -44.34 -22.76 50.66
N GLU A 27 -43.38 -22.83 49.74
CA GLU A 27 -42.20 -21.96 49.79
C GLU A 27 -42.66 -20.49 49.63
N GLU A 28 -42.62 -19.75 50.73
CA GLU A 28 -42.87 -18.31 50.78
C GLU A 28 -41.61 -17.54 50.29
N LEU A 29 -41.80 -16.34 49.74
CA LEU A 29 -40.69 -15.46 49.37
C LEU A 29 -39.99 -14.96 50.64
N ASP A 30 -38.66 -15.04 50.69
CA ASP A 30 -37.87 -14.49 51.78
C ASP A 30 -37.69 -12.98 51.57
N ILE A 31 -38.36 -12.17 52.38
CA ILE A 31 -38.37 -10.70 52.31
C ILE A 31 -37.65 -10.15 53.55
N SER A 32 -36.55 -9.45 53.33
CA SER A 32 -35.82 -8.68 54.36
C SER A 32 -35.92 -7.19 54.06
N ALA A 33 -36.20 -6.36 55.08
CA ALA A 33 -36.33 -4.90 54.96
C ALA A 33 -36.05 -4.22 56.30
N ILE A 34 -35.82 -2.91 56.29
CA ILE A 34 -35.69 -2.10 57.53
C ILE A 34 -37.02 -2.08 58.30
N GLU A 35 -38.14 -1.97 57.59
CA GLU A 35 -39.49 -1.98 58.14
C GLU A 35 -40.37 -2.96 57.36
N ILE A 36 -41.10 -3.84 58.06
CA ILE A 36 -42.07 -4.78 57.46
C ILE A 36 -43.44 -4.55 58.09
N ILE A 37 -44.43 -4.25 57.24
CA ILE A 37 -45.83 -4.05 57.62
C ILE A 37 -46.65 -5.20 57.03
N ILE A 38 -47.40 -5.91 57.88
CA ILE A 38 -48.26 -7.03 57.46
C ILE A 38 -49.72 -6.61 57.64
N ASP A 39 -50.48 -6.53 56.55
CA ASP A 39 -51.92 -6.29 56.56
C ASP A 39 -52.65 -7.63 56.39
N LYS A 40 -53.16 -8.16 57.51
CA LYS A 40 -53.87 -9.45 57.55
C LYS A 40 -55.24 -9.40 56.87
N GLU A 41 -55.90 -8.24 56.80
CA GLU A 41 -57.21 -8.10 56.16
C GLU A 41 -57.07 -8.10 54.62
N LYS A 42 -56.03 -7.42 54.11
CA LYS A 42 -55.74 -7.37 52.67
C LYS A 42 -54.85 -8.49 52.18
N ASN A 43 -54.34 -9.33 53.09
CA ASN A 43 -53.39 -10.41 52.82
C ASN A 43 -52.14 -9.90 52.08
N THR A 44 -51.60 -8.76 52.53
CA THR A 44 -50.42 -8.10 51.93
C THR A 44 -49.27 -7.94 52.91
N VAL A 45 -48.04 -8.01 52.38
CA VAL A 45 -46.79 -7.75 53.10
C VAL A 45 -46.08 -6.59 52.42
N VAL A 46 -45.81 -5.51 53.15
CA VAL A 46 -45.12 -4.32 52.64
C VAL A 46 -43.76 -4.18 53.35
N GLY A 47 -42.67 -4.34 52.61
CA GLY A 47 -41.32 -4.01 53.06
C GLY A 47 -40.93 -2.59 52.65
N LYS A 48 -40.29 -1.83 53.54
CA LYS A 48 -39.74 -0.48 53.26
C LYS A 48 -38.30 -0.36 53.77
N GLY A 49 -37.48 0.36 53.00
CA GLY A 49 -36.08 0.66 53.31
C GLY A 49 -35.16 -0.52 53.03
N ALA A 50 -34.29 -0.38 52.02
CA ALA A 50 -33.30 -1.38 51.62
C ALA A 50 -33.86 -2.81 51.52
N VAL A 51 -35.02 -2.96 50.87
CA VAL A 51 -35.70 -4.25 50.78
C VAL A 51 -34.89 -5.19 49.91
N LYS A 52 -34.69 -6.42 50.36
CA LYS A 52 -34.10 -7.52 49.61
C LYS A 52 -35.04 -8.73 49.67
N VAL A 53 -35.50 -9.16 48.51
CA VAL A 53 -36.31 -10.35 48.31
C VAL A 53 -35.46 -11.41 47.65
N ILE A 54 -35.39 -12.59 48.25
CA ILE A 54 -34.77 -13.77 47.64
C ILE A 54 -35.92 -14.60 47.04
N GLY A 55 -35.99 -14.60 45.70
CA GLY A 55 -36.98 -15.34 44.93
C GLY A 55 -36.52 -16.76 44.59
N TYR A 56 -37.38 -17.50 43.89
CA TYR A 56 -37.08 -18.86 43.43
C TYR A 56 -35.92 -18.89 42.42
N GLY A 57 -35.06 -19.92 42.51
CA GLY A 57 -33.90 -20.07 41.63
C GLY A 57 -32.71 -19.17 41.96
N GLY A 58 -32.62 -18.62 43.18
CA GLY A 58 -31.47 -17.83 43.66
C GLY A 58 -31.44 -16.37 43.18
N LYS A 59 -32.52 -15.88 42.56
CA LYS A 59 -32.65 -14.49 42.08
C LYS A 59 -32.91 -13.53 43.24
N ILE A 60 -32.26 -12.36 43.20
CA ILE A 60 -32.33 -11.36 44.26
C ILE A 60 -32.99 -10.09 43.69
N ILE A 61 -34.11 -9.67 44.27
CA ILE A 61 -34.76 -8.39 43.96
C ILE A 61 -34.45 -7.43 45.11
N LYS A 62 -33.80 -6.31 44.81
CA LYS A 62 -33.58 -5.20 45.75
C LYS A 62 -34.42 -4.01 45.34
N ALA A 63 -35.03 -3.31 46.30
CA ALA A 63 -35.81 -2.10 46.04
C ALA A 63 -35.95 -1.23 47.31
N ASN A 64 -36.40 0.01 47.14
CA ASN A 64 -36.72 0.89 48.27
C ASN A 64 -37.99 0.44 49.00
N LYS A 65 -38.97 -0.10 48.27
CA LYS A 65 -40.24 -0.60 48.79
C LYS A 65 -40.69 -1.82 47.98
N VAL A 66 -41.24 -2.82 48.67
CA VAL A 66 -41.88 -3.98 48.03
C VAL A 66 -43.24 -4.21 48.67
N THR A 67 -44.26 -4.49 47.86
CA THR A 67 -45.60 -4.90 48.29
C THR A 67 -45.91 -6.27 47.71
N TYR A 68 -46.09 -7.28 48.56
CA TYR A 68 -46.44 -8.64 48.17
C TYR A 68 -47.88 -8.98 48.56
N GLU A 69 -48.75 -9.19 47.58
CA GLU A 69 -50.13 -9.63 47.74
C GLU A 69 -50.17 -11.16 47.74
N LYS A 70 -50.28 -11.78 48.93
CA LYS A 70 -50.23 -13.24 49.09
C LYS A 70 -51.39 -13.94 48.36
N SER A 71 -52.58 -13.35 48.34
CA SER A 71 -53.78 -13.93 47.71
C SER A 71 -53.68 -14.06 46.19
N ARG A 72 -52.91 -13.18 45.54
CA ARG A 72 -52.68 -13.16 44.09
C ARG A 72 -51.29 -13.65 43.69
N GLU A 73 -50.46 -14.00 44.67
CA GLU A 73 -49.04 -14.31 44.52
C GLU A 73 -48.29 -13.27 43.66
N PHE A 74 -48.56 -12.00 43.95
CA PHE A 74 -48.13 -10.87 43.14
C PHE A 74 -47.25 -9.92 43.96
N LEU A 75 -46.08 -9.56 43.44
CA LEU A 75 -45.10 -8.70 44.10
C LEU A 75 -44.86 -7.44 43.27
N LEU A 76 -45.02 -6.28 43.88
CA LEU A 76 -44.70 -4.97 43.30
C LEU A 76 -43.47 -4.38 44.01
N ALA A 77 -42.39 -4.17 43.28
CA ALA A 77 -41.17 -3.51 43.75
C ALA A 77 -41.10 -2.07 43.21
N GLU A 78 -40.79 -1.10 44.07
CA GLU A 78 -40.79 0.33 43.76
C GLU A 78 -39.55 1.04 44.33
N GLY A 79 -39.00 1.98 43.55
CA GLY A 79 -37.86 2.81 43.90
C GLY A 79 -36.53 2.06 43.81
N SER A 80 -35.67 2.47 42.86
CA SER A 80 -34.36 1.89 42.60
C SER A 80 -34.35 0.35 42.62
N VAL A 81 -35.19 -0.26 41.77
CA VAL A 81 -35.32 -1.72 41.70
C VAL A 81 -34.12 -2.30 40.94
N GLU A 82 -33.43 -3.25 41.57
CA GLU A 82 -32.34 -4.04 40.98
C GLU A 82 -32.68 -5.52 41.10
N ILE A 83 -32.67 -6.24 39.98
CA ILE A 83 -32.95 -7.67 39.92
C ILE A 83 -31.70 -8.35 39.39
N SER A 84 -31.12 -9.23 40.20
CA SER A 84 -29.94 -10.01 39.84
C SER A 84 -30.28 -11.48 39.77
N ASP A 85 -29.79 -12.18 38.75
CA ASP A 85 -29.87 -13.63 38.68
C ASP A 85 -28.55 -14.32 39.02
N THR A 86 -28.59 -15.65 39.09
CA THR A 86 -27.43 -16.50 39.42
C THR A 86 -26.40 -16.57 38.30
N GLU A 87 -26.74 -16.12 37.10
CA GLU A 87 -25.85 -16.13 35.93
C GLU A 87 -25.07 -14.81 35.80
N GLY A 88 -25.34 -13.83 36.68
CA GLY A 88 -24.65 -12.55 36.72
C GLY A 88 -25.36 -11.44 35.93
N ASN A 89 -26.55 -11.68 35.40
CA ASN A 89 -27.34 -10.64 34.74
C ASN A 89 -27.96 -9.69 35.78
N VAL A 90 -27.97 -8.39 35.48
CA VAL A 90 -28.48 -7.35 36.38
C VAL A 90 -29.45 -6.44 35.63
N LEU A 91 -30.71 -6.46 36.04
CA LEU A 91 -31.77 -5.58 35.56
C LEU A 91 -32.02 -4.43 36.54
N LYS A 92 -32.09 -3.20 36.04
CA LYS A 92 -32.36 -1.99 36.82
C LYS A 92 -33.58 -1.25 36.27
N THR A 93 -34.54 -0.91 37.13
CA THR A 93 -35.76 -0.17 36.78
C THR A 93 -36.27 0.66 37.97
N LYS A 94 -37.18 1.60 37.72
CA LYS A 94 -37.87 2.34 38.80
C LYS A 94 -38.96 1.51 39.49
N LYS A 95 -39.57 0.59 38.75
CA LYS A 95 -40.73 -0.21 39.18
C LYS A 95 -40.69 -1.56 38.50
N ALA A 96 -40.97 -2.64 39.22
CA ALA A 96 -41.10 -3.98 38.64
C ALA A 96 -42.24 -4.75 39.29
N MET A 97 -42.95 -5.53 38.47
CA MET A 97 -44.03 -6.41 38.88
C MET A 97 -43.57 -7.86 38.69
N TYR A 98 -43.64 -8.67 39.74
CA TYR A 98 -43.34 -10.10 39.71
C TYR A 98 -44.60 -10.92 40.02
N ASN A 99 -45.06 -11.69 39.04
CA ASN A 99 -46.14 -12.66 39.20
C ASN A 99 -45.53 -14.03 39.46
N LYS A 100 -45.67 -14.55 40.68
CA LYS A 100 -45.08 -15.83 41.08
C LYS A 100 -45.78 -17.02 40.42
N LYS A 101 -47.09 -16.97 40.18
CA LYS A 101 -47.85 -18.07 39.54
C LYS A 101 -47.39 -18.34 38.11
N SER A 102 -47.11 -17.28 37.36
CA SER A 102 -46.60 -17.38 35.98
C SER A 102 -45.08 -17.27 35.87
N GLU A 103 -44.39 -17.00 36.98
CA GLU A 103 -42.95 -16.68 37.05
C GLU A 103 -42.52 -15.58 36.05
N ILE A 104 -43.29 -14.49 35.97
CA ILE A 104 -43.03 -13.38 35.05
C ILE A 104 -42.66 -12.12 35.82
N ILE A 105 -41.53 -11.52 35.47
CA ILE A 105 -41.15 -10.17 35.90
C ILE A 105 -41.45 -9.19 34.76
N SER A 106 -42.10 -8.07 35.03
CA SER A 106 -42.43 -7.06 34.02
C SER A 106 -42.30 -5.63 34.55
N SER A 107 -42.13 -4.67 33.64
CA SER A 107 -42.04 -3.23 33.93
C SER A 107 -42.50 -2.44 32.72
N ASP A 108 -43.24 -1.36 32.97
CA ASP A 108 -43.62 -0.32 32.01
C ASP A 108 -42.70 0.92 32.08
N GLU A 109 -41.67 0.88 32.93
CA GLU A 109 -40.67 1.93 33.11
C GLU A 109 -39.40 1.69 32.27
N ASN A 110 -38.72 2.80 31.92
CA ASN A 110 -37.40 2.74 31.29
C ASN A 110 -36.43 1.92 32.16
N SER A 111 -35.88 0.86 31.56
CA SER A 111 -35.09 -0.15 32.25
C SER A 111 -33.76 -0.37 31.53
N ILE A 112 -32.74 -0.75 32.31
CA ILE A 112 -31.42 -1.13 31.81
C ILE A 112 -31.15 -2.56 32.26
N PHE A 113 -30.87 -3.44 31.33
CA PHE A 113 -30.47 -4.81 31.57
C PHE A 113 -29.02 -4.97 31.13
N ASN A 114 -28.15 -5.37 32.07
CA ASN A 114 -26.78 -5.75 31.78
C ASN A 114 -26.71 -7.27 31.84
N ASP A 115 -26.27 -7.90 30.76
CA ASP A 115 -26.08 -9.34 30.76
C ASP A 115 -24.70 -9.73 31.32
N SER A 116 -24.50 -11.03 31.52
CA SER A 116 -23.27 -11.62 32.03
C SER A 116 -22.07 -11.48 31.09
N GLU A 117 -22.31 -11.18 29.81
CA GLU A 117 -21.27 -10.94 28.80
C GLU A 117 -20.83 -9.48 28.77
N GLY A 118 -21.55 -8.58 29.44
CA GLY A 118 -21.25 -7.15 29.49
C GLY A 118 -21.99 -6.32 28.44
N ASN A 119 -22.97 -6.89 27.74
CA ASN A 119 -23.85 -6.13 26.85
C ASN A 119 -24.86 -5.33 27.69
N ILE A 120 -25.21 -4.14 27.19
CA ILE A 120 -26.12 -3.20 27.85
C ILE A 120 -27.38 -3.04 26.99
N VAL A 121 -28.52 -3.46 27.53
CA VAL A 121 -29.82 -3.42 26.88
C VAL A 121 -30.69 -2.36 27.55
N THR A 122 -31.04 -1.31 26.82
CA THR A 122 -31.95 -0.24 27.27
C THR A 122 -33.32 -0.44 26.63
N VAL A 123 -34.37 -0.46 27.45
CA VAL A 123 -35.75 -0.73 27.01
C VAL A 123 -36.73 0.22 27.66
N THR A 124 -37.85 0.50 27.00
CA THR A 124 -38.97 1.30 27.55
C THR A 124 -39.92 0.48 28.42
N MET A 125 -39.97 -0.83 28.19
CA MET A 125 -40.74 -1.80 28.98
C MET A 125 -40.07 -3.17 28.82
N PHE A 126 -40.34 -4.12 29.71
CA PHE A 126 -39.91 -5.51 29.49
C PHE A 126 -40.86 -6.50 30.14
N GLN A 127 -40.79 -7.72 29.65
CA GLN A 127 -41.36 -8.90 30.26
C GLN A 127 -40.34 -10.04 30.21
N TYR A 128 -40.01 -10.60 31.37
CA TYR A 128 -39.07 -11.71 31.52
C TYR A 128 -39.78 -12.91 32.13
N ASN A 129 -39.98 -13.95 31.30
CA ASN A 129 -40.50 -15.24 31.74
C ASN A 129 -39.36 -16.09 32.28
N LEU A 130 -39.32 -16.29 33.60
CA LEU A 130 -38.23 -17.00 34.27
C LEU A 130 -38.28 -18.50 34.04
N LYS A 131 -39.47 -19.07 33.81
CA LYS A 131 -39.66 -20.50 33.53
C LYS A 131 -39.08 -20.88 32.16
N GLU A 132 -39.30 -20.01 31.18
CA GLU A 132 -38.87 -20.21 29.79
C GLU A 132 -37.50 -19.61 29.48
N ASN A 133 -36.92 -18.82 30.41
CA ASN A 133 -35.70 -18.03 30.18
C ASN A 133 -35.84 -17.07 28.98
N LEU A 134 -37.03 -16.49 28.82
CA LEU A 134 -37.39 -15.65 27.68
C LEU A 134 -37.60 -14.20 28.12
N PHE A 135 -36.66 -13.33 27.75
CA PHE A 135 -36.79 -11.89 27.89
C PHE A 135 -37.42 -11.30 26.62
N SER A 136 -38.39 -10.41 26.78
CA SER A 136 -39.06 -9.74 25.68
C SER A 136 -39.29 -8.27 25.95
N SER A 137 -39.25 -7.46 24.90
CA SER A 137 -39.52 -6.03 24.98
C SER A 137 -40.14 -5.50 23.69
N VAL A 138 -40.99 -4.49 23.80
CA VAL A 138 -41.60 -3.77 22.69
C VAL A 138 -41.42 -2.26 22.92
N GLY A 139 -41.16 -1.50 21.85
CA GLY A 139 -41.02 -0.05 21.89
C GLY A 139 -39.65 0.42 21.43
N LYS A 140 -38.98 1.28 22.22
CA LYS A 140 -37.63 1.77 21.89
C LYS A 140 -36.60 0.91 22.61
N ILE A 141 -35.96 0.02 21.86
CA ILE A 141 -34.98 -0.91 22.38
C ILE A 141 -33.61 -0.58 21.79
N LYS A 142 -32.60 -0.49 22.64
CA LYS A 142 -31.21 -0.29 22.25
C LYS A 142 -30.32 -1.29 22.96
N VAL A 143 -29.62 -2.12 22.20
CA VAL A 143 -28.58 -3.02 22.71
C VAL A 143 -27.23 -2.43 22.33
N LYS A 144 -26.29 -2.37 23.28
CA LYS A 144 -24.89 -2.07 23.04
C LYS A 144 -24.06 -3.28 23.45
N ASP A 145 -23.30 -3.84 22.52
CA ASP A 145 -22.45 -5.00 22.81
C ASP A 145 -21.05 -4.61 23.32
N ILE A 146 -20.26 -5.63 23.70
CA ILE A 146 -18.87 -5.48 24.17
C ILE A 146 -17.93 -4.86 23.14
N ASN A 147 -18.24 -5.01 21.85
CA ASN A 147 -17.49 -4.43 20.75
C ASN A 147 -18.00 -3.02 20.40
N ASN A 148 -18.85 -2.43 21.27
CA ASN A 148 -19.45 -1.11 21.11
C ASN A 148 -20.39 -0.98 19.90
N ASN A 149 -20.80 -2.11 19.29
CA ASN A 149 -21.85 -2.11 18.27
C ASN A 149 -23.18 -1.75 18.91
N LYS A 150 -24.03 -1.04 18.18
CA LYS A 150 -25.33 -0.57 18.64
C LYS A 150 -26.43 -1.18 17.77
N TYR A 151 -27.38 -1.85 18.40
CA TYR A 151 -28.53 -2.45 17.76
C TYR A 151 -29.79 -1.75 18.26
N PHE A 152 -30.66 -1.36 17.34
CA PHE A 152 -31.93 -0.72 17.64
C PHE A 152 -33.05 -1.61 17.14
N PHE A 153 -34.04 -1.88 17.98
CA PHE A 153 -35.17 -2.76 17.65
C PHE A 153 -36.49 -2.09 18.02
N LYS A 154 -37.56 -2.51 17.34
CA LYS A 154 -38.94 -2.22 17.75
C LYS A 154 -39.50 -3.29 18.69
N GLU A 155 -39.07 -4.53 18.50
CA GLU A 155 -39.43 -5.68 19.30
C GLU A 155 -38.22 -6.62 19.41
N ILE A 156 -38.02 -7.22 20.58
CA ILE A 156 -36.95 -8.19 20.80
C ILE A 156 -37.46 -9.34 21.67
N TYR A 157 -37.00 -10.54 21.36
CA TYR A 157 -37.13 -11.77 22.15
C TYR A 157 -35.74 -12.36 22.33
N VAL A 158 -35.33 -12.60 23.57
CA VAL A 158 -34.01 -13.13 23.93
C VAL A 158 -34.21 -14.36 24.79
N ASP A 159 -33.78 -15.52 24.28
CA ASP A 159 -33.63 -16.75 25.05
C ASP A 159 -32.28 -16.67 25.78
N THR A 160 -32.30 -16.35 27.06
CA THR A 160 -31.08 -16.11 27.85
C THR A 160 -30.28 -17.39 28.08
N LYS A 161 -30.94 -18.56 28.02
CA LYS A 161 -30.29 -19.86 28.20
C LYS A 161 -29.58 -20.33 26.93
N LYS A 162 -30.21 -20.15 25.77
CA LYS A 162 -29.60 -20.48 24.47
C LYS A 162 -28.71 -19.37 23.93
N LYS A 163 -28.81 -18.17 24.51
CA LYS A 163 -28.15 -16.95 24.03
C LYS A 163 -28.52 -16.62 22.57
N GLU A 164 -29.79 -16.82 22.26
CA GLU A 164 -30.37 -16.51 20.96
C GLU A 164 -31.29 -15.31 21.08
N MET A 165 -31.25 -14.44 20.09
CA MET A 165 -32.14 -13.27 20.04
C MET A 165 -32.79 -13.15 18.67
N VAL A 166 -34.07 -12.78 18.69
CA VAL A 166 -34.85 -12.41 17.51
C VAL A 166 -35.39 -11.01 17.72
N GLY A 167 -35.30 -10.16 16.71
CA GLY A 167 -35.88 -8.84 16.76
C GLY A 167 -36.45 -8.37 15.44
N SER A 168 -37.34 -7.38 15.48
CA SER A 168 -37.98 -6.80 14.30
C SER A 168 -37.64 -5.32 14.13
N ASP A 169 -37.73 -4.84 12.88
CA ASP A 169 -37.39 -3.48 12.44
C ASP A 169 -36.02 -3.04 12.99
N VAL A 170 -34.99 -3.83 12.67
CA VAL A 170 -33.65 -3.64 13.25
C VAL A 170 -32.80 -2.66 12.45
N SER A 171 -32.09 -1.81 13.17
CA SER A 171 -30.96 -1.05 12.66
C SER A 171 -29.72 -1.37 13.49
N VAL A 172 -28.64 -1.78 12.83
CA VAL A 172 -27.36 -2.09 13.46
C VAL A 172 -26.31 -1.10 12.99
N VAL A 173 -25.63 -0.47 13.93
CA VAL A 173 -24.47 0.39 13.68
C VAL A 173 -23.26 -0.30 14.30
N LEU A 174 -22.32 -0.72 13.46
CA LEU A 174 -21.12 -1.40 13.91
C LEU A 174 -20.03 -0.38 14.28
N ASP A 175 -19.19 -0.76 15.22
CA ASP A 175 -17.99 0.00 15.55
C ASP A 175 -16.96 -0.11 14.42
N GLN A 176 -16.44 1.03 13.96
CA GLN A 176 -15.60 1.10 12.77
C GLN A 176 -14.31 0.30 12.91
N GLU A 177 -13.58 0.51 14.01
CA GLU A 177 -12.26 -0.08 14.22
C GLU A 177 -12.38 -1.59 14.47
N ASN A 178 -13.35 -1.99 15.29
CA ASN A 178 -13.62 -3.41 15.55
C ASN A 178 -14.10 -4.16 14.30
N PHE A 179 -14.69 -3.46 13.33
CA PHE A 179 -15.10 -4.02 12.04
C PHE A 179 -14.02 -3.90 10.95
N GLY A 180 -12.81 -3.44 11.26
CA GLY A 180 -11.68 -3.37 10.32
C GLY A 180 -11.74 -2.21 9.32
N LEU A 181 -12.46 -1.12 9.67
CA LEU A 181 -12.62 0.08 8.85
C LEU A 181 -12.00 1.31 9.52
N THR A 182 -11.88 2.41 8.76
CA THR A 182 -11.40 3.70 9.29
C THR A 182 -12.56 4.48 9.93
N LYS A 183 -12.23 5.52 10.71
CA LYS A 183 -13.21 6.43 11.32
C LYS A 183 -14.03 7.25 10.30
N GLU A 184 -13.67 7.17 9.02
CA GLU A 184 -14.39 7.86 7.95
C GLU A 184 -15.60 7.05 7.45
N ASN A 185 -15.69 5.77 7.82
CA ASN A 185 -16.78 4.88 7.45
C ASN A 185 -17.84 4.76 8.57
N ASP A 186 -19.08 4.41 8.21
CA ASP A 186 -20.18 4.11 9.13
C ASP A 186 -20.85 2.77 8.75
N PRO A 187 -20.23 1.62 9.08
CA PRO A 187 -20.79 0.29 8.80
C PRO A 187 -22.14 0.08 9.48
N ARG A 188 -23.18 -0.20 8.70
CA ARG A 188 -24.53 -0.42 9.21
C ARG A 188 -25.33 -1.46 8.42
N PHE A 189 -26.25 -2.10 9.14
CA PHE A 189 -27.28 -2.96 8.59
C PHE A 189 -28.66 -2.44 8.96
N VAL A 190 -29.62 -2.56 8.05
CA VAL A 190 -31.05 -2.35 8.34
C VAL A 190 -31.82 -3.55 7.81
N SER A 191 -32.73 -4.13 8.59
CA SER A 191 -33.53 -5.28 8.16
C SER A 191 -34.90 -5.34 8.85
N ASN A 192 -35.83 -6.07 8.25
CA ASN A 192 -37.18 -6.24 8.81
C ASN A 192 -37.16 -7.12 10.06
N ASP A 193 -36.31 -8.13 10.06
CA ASP A 193 -36.08 -9.01 11.17
C ASP A 193 -34.63 -9.48 11.19
N ILE A 194 -34.20 -9.92 12.37
CA ILE A 194 -32.88 -10.46 12.61
C ILE A 194 -32.95 -11.61 13.60
N PHE A 195 -32.21 -12.66 13.33
CA PHE A 195 -31.88 -13.72 14.27
C PHE A 195 -30.38 -13.60 14.59
N MET A 196 -29.99 -13.58 15.87
CA MET A 196 -28.58 -13.65 16.26
C MET A 196 -28.35 -14.74 17.30
N SER A 197 -27.20 -15.40 17.17
CA SER A 197 -26.59 -16.26 18.18
C SER A 197 -25.12 -15.90 18.33
N GLU A 198 -24.38 -16.64 19.17
CA GLU A 198 -22.93 -16.48 19.31
C GLU A 198 -22.20 -16.56 17.95
N ASP A 199 -22.60 -17.51 17.09
CA ASP A 199 -21.87 -17.84 15.85
C ASP A 199 -22.38 -17.16 14.58
N LYS A 200 -23.65 -16.70 14.56
CA LYS A 200 -24.27 -16.18 13.34
C LYS A 200 -25.24 -15.03 13.59
N SER A 201 -25.40 -14.19 12.58
CA SER A 201 -26.46 -13.17 12.50
C SER A 201 -27.13 -13.23 11.13
N ASP A 202 -28.42 -13.55 11.10
CA ASP A 202 -29.24 -13.64 9.90
C ASP A 202 -30.21 -12.46 9.85
N PHE A 203 -30.13 -11.65 8.79
CA PHE A 203 -30.96 -10.48 8.55
C PHE A 203 -31.89 -10.75 7.36
N SER A 204 -33.20 -10.59 7.53
CA SER A 204 -34.17 -10.78 6.45
C SER A 204 -34.52 -9.45 5.79
N LYS A 205 -34.54 -9.44 4.45
CA LYS A 205 -34.72 -8.22 3.62
C LYS A 205 -33.74 -7.11 4.02
N GLY A 206 -32.50 -7.49 4.27
CA GLY A 206 -31.46 -6.61 4.79
C GLY A 206 -30.85 -5.66 3.76
N ILE A 207 -30.35 -4.53 4.22
CA ILE A 207 -29.52 -3.57 3.48
C ILE A 207 -28.21 -3.38 4.24
N PHE A 208 -27.09 -3.45 3.54
CA PHE A 208 -25.75 -3.20 4.08
C PHE A 208 -25.05 -2.03 3.36
N THR A 209 -24.32 -1.21 4.12
CA THR A 209 -23.42 -0.16 3.61
C THR A 209 -22.36 0.17 4.66
N VAL A 210 -21.17 0.57 4.21
CA VAL A 210 -20.12 1.15 5.07
C VAL A 210 -19.94 2.66 4.88
N CYS A 211 -20.66 3.24 3.93
CA CYS A 211 -20.59 4.67 3.66
C CYS A 211 -21.10 5.49 4.82
N LYS A 212 -20.44 6.60 5.12
CA LYS A 212 -20.86 7.60 6.10
C LYS A 212 -22.33 8.00 5.90
N GLU A 213 -23.05 8.23 7.00
CA GLU A 213 -24.43 8.73 6.90
C GLU A 213 -24.45 10.17 6.36
N ARG A 214 -25.35 10.44 5.40
CA ARG A 214 -25.49 11.75 4.75
C ARG A 214 -26.95 12.18 4.88
N LYS A 215 -27.19 13.34 5.51
CA LYS A 215 -28.55 13.88 5.68
C LYS A 215 -29.23 14.01 4.31
N ASP A 216 -30.47 13.51 4.23
CA ASP A 216 -31.37 13.61 3.09
C ASP A 216 -30.80 13.09 1.75
N LYS A 217 -29.79 12.20 1.78
CA LYS A 217 -29.19 11.59 0.59
C LYS A 217 -29.05 10.08 0.75
N CYS A 218 -29.26 9.36 -0.35
CA CYS A 218 -28.96 7.93 -0.39
C CYS A 218 -27.47 7.67 -0.12
N PRO A 219 -27.11 6.55 0.52
CA PRO A 219 -25.72 6.16 0.61
C PRO A 219 -25.14 6.00 -0.81
N PRO A 220 -23.88 6.39 -1.04
CA PRO A 220 -23.19 6.25 -2.32
C PRO A 220 -23.32 4.87 -2.93
N TRP A 221 -23.19 3.84 -2.11
CA TRP A 221 -23.55 2.49 -2.49
C TRP A 221 -24.25 1.78 -1.33
N SER A 222 -25.08 0.80 -1.67
CA SER A 222 -25.69 -0.12 -0.71
C SER A 222 -25.94 -1.47 -1.35
N LEU A 223 -25.93 -2.53 -0.54
CA LEU A 223 -26.23 -3.88 -0.97
C LEU A 223 -27.52 -4.34 -0.30
N GLN A 224 -28.59 -4.43 -1.08
CA GLN A 224 -29.90 -4.89 -0.61
C GLN A 224 -30.07 -6.37 -0.96
N ALA A 225 -30.44 -7.22 0.00
CA ALA A 225 -30.60 -8.65 -0.25
C ALA A 225 -31.87 -9.21 0.41
N LYS A 226 -32.36 -10.34 -0.10
CA LYS A 226 -33.48 -11.07 0.51
C LYS A 226 -33.08 -11.63 1.88
N LYS A 227 -31.84 -12.12 1.99
CA LYS A 227 -31.24 -12.59 3.25
C LYS A 227 -29.77 -12.19 3.27
N ILE A 228 -29.32 -11.65 4.40
CA ILE A 228 -27.90 -11.45 4.71
C ILE A 228 -27.55 -12.36 5.88
N SER A 229 -26.51 -13.17 5.78
CA SER A 229 -26.05 -14.07 6.84
C SER A 229 -24.59 -13.79 7.16
N HIS A 230 -24.31 -13.28 8.34
CA HIS A 230 -22.96 -13.10 8.84
C HIS A 230 -22.55 -14.32 9.67
N ASN A 231 -21.62 -15.11 9.17
CA ASN A 231 -20.99 -16.20 9.91
C ASN A 231 -19.77 -15.65 10.65
N LYS A 232 -19.87 -15.50 11.97
CA LYS A 232 -18.85 -14.86 12.82
C LYS A 232 -17.60 -15.75 12.99
N ILE A 233 -17.77 -17.08 12.96
CA ILE A 233 -16.65 -18.04 13.02
C ILE A 233 -15.80 -17.95 11.74
N LYS A 234 -16.45 -18.02 10.57
CA LYS A 234 -15.77 -17.98 9.26
C LYS A 234 -15.37 -16.56 8.85
N LYS A 235 -15.90 -15.53 9.51
CA LYS A 235 -15.76 -14.11 9.16
C LYS A 235 -16.18 -13.81 7.71
N ILE A 236 -17.32 -14.37 7.30
CA ILE A 236 -17.88 -14.19 5.95
C ILE A 236 -19.32 -13.72 6.05
N ILE A 237 -19.67 -12.73 5.24
CA ILE A 237 -21.04 -12.25 5.07
C ILE A 237 -21.58 -12.77 3.73
N TYR A 238 -22.66 -13.52 3.78
CA TYR A 238 -23.36 -14.08 2.63
C TYR A 238 -24.62 -13.27 2.32
N TYR A 239 -24.94 -13.13 1.05
CA TYR A 239 -26.09 -12.42 0.54
C TYR A 239 -26.84 -13.30 -0.46
N GLU A 240 -28.15 -13.43 -0.27
CA GLU A 240 -29.04 -14.11 -1.19
C GLU A 240 -29.90 -13.11 -1.96
N ASN A 241 -29.88 -13.20 -3.30
CA ASN A 241 -30.57 -12.28 -4.21
C ASN A 241 -30.21 -10.82 -3.90
N ALA A 242 -28.92 -10.52 -3.91
CA ALA A 242 -28.38 -9.21 -3.60
C ALA A 242 -28.48 -8.28 -4.82
N VAL A 243 -28.84 -7.02 -4.60
CA VAL A 243 -28.84 -5.95 -5.60
C VAL A 243 -27.89 -4.87 -5.11
N LEU A 244 -26.79 -4.67 -5.83
CA LEU A 244 -25.89 -3.54 -5.60
C LEU A 244 -26.52 -2.29 -6.19
N LYS A 245 -26.77 -1.30 -5.35
CA LYS A 245 -27.28 0.01 -5.73
C LYS A 245 -26.19 1.06 -5.56
N VAL A 246 -26.01 1.91 -6.55
CA VAL A 246 -25.13 3.09 -6.49
C VAL A 246 -26.00 4.32 -6.62
N TYR A 247 -25.94 5.22 -5.63
CA TYR A 247 -26.83 6.38 -5.52
C TYR A 247 -28.33 6.04 -5.70
N GLY A 248 -28.75 4.89 -5.16
CA GLY A 248 -30.12 4.39 -5.25
C GLY A 248 -30.46 3.65 -6.56
N VAL A 249 -29.63 3.76 -7.59
CA VAL A 249 -29.83 3.09 -8.88
C VAL A 249 -29.29 1.65 -8.80
N PRO A 250 -30.08 0.61 -9.11
CA PRO A 250 -29.59 -0.77 -9.15
C PRO A 250 -28.65 -0.96 -10.34
N ILE A 251 -27.39 -1.32 -10.08
CA ILE A 251 -26.37 -1.52 -11.12
C ILE A 251 -26.03 -2.98 -11.37
N PHE A 252 -26.20 -3.85 -10.37
CA PHE A 252 -25.86 -5.27 -10.51
C PHE A 252 -26.72 -6.15 -9.60
N PHE A 253 -27.07 -7.33 -10.11
CA PHE A 253 -27.81 -8.37 -9.37
C PHE A 253 -26.92 -9.59 -9.17
N PHE A 254 -26.89 -10.10 -7.94
CA PHE A 254 -26.16 -11.31 -7.55
C PHE A 254 -27.15 -12.33 -6.96
N PRO A 255 -27.36 -13.49 -7.61
CA PRO A 255 -28.18 -14.56 -7.04
C PRO A 255 -27.62 -15.04 -5.69
N ARG A 256 -26.29 -15.19 -5.61
CA ARG A 256 -25.53 -15.40 -4.38
C ARG A 256 -24.27 -14.57 -4.44
N PHE A 257 -24.00 -13.81 -3.38
CA PHE A 257 -22.77 -13.05 -3.21
C PHE A 257 -22.23 -13.26 -1.81
N TYR A 258 -20.92 -13.19 -1.65
CA TYR A 258 -20.31 -13.20 -0.33
C TYR A 258 -19.03 -12.37 -0.36
N HIS A 259 -18.69 -11.80 0.78
CA HIS A 259 -17.41 -11.16 0.99
C HIS A 259 -16.92 -11.44 2.42
N PRO A 260 -15.60 -11.41 2.66
CA PRO A 260 -15.09 -11.46 4.02
C PRO A 260 -15.57 -10.25 4.82
N ASP A 261 -15.74 -10.39 6.13
CA ASP A 261 -15.80 -9.20 6.99
C ASP A 261 -14.46 -8.42 6.89
N PRO A 262 -14.47 -7.07 7.03
CA PRO A 262 -13.28 -6.26 6.74
C PRO A 262 -12.10 -6.47 7.71
N THR A 263 -12.28 -7.17 8.83
CA THR A 263 -11.20 -7.64 9.71
C THR A 263 -10.30 -8.69 9.05
N VAL A 264 -10.78 -9.36 7.99
CA VAL A 264 -9.99 -10.35 7.24
C VAL A 264 -9.16 -9.64 6.18
N LYS A 265 -7.86 -9.53 6.42
CA LYS A 265 -6.92 -8.90 5.48
C LYS A 265 -6.75 -9.66 4.14
N ARG A 266 -7.00 -10.97 4.13
CA ARG A 266 -6.75 -11.84 2.96
C ARG A 266 -7.66 -13.05 2.87
N THR A 267 -8.41 -13.15 1.77
CA THR A 267 -9.28 -14.29 1.45
C THR A 267 -9.41 -14.46 -0.07
N SER A 268 -9.80 -15.65 -0.53
CA SER A 268 -10.04 -15.92 -1.95
C SER A 268 -11.36 -15.30 -2.43
N GLY A 269 -11.36 -14.75 -3.65
CA GLY A 269 -12.54 -14.14 -4.24
C GLY A 269 -12.25 -13.38 -5.53
N PHE A 270 -13.32 -12.88 -6.18
CA PHE A 270 -13.19 -12.00 -7.33
C PHE A 270 -12.74 -10.60 -6.87
N LEU A 271 -11.83 -10.00 -7.64
CA LEU A 271 -11.44 -8.60 -7.49
C LEU A 271 -12.32 -7.71 -8.39
N ALA A 272 -12.11 -6.39 -8.32
CA ALA A 272 -12.80 -5.45 -9.20
C ALA A 272 -12.55 -5.80 -10.68
N PRO A 273 -13.59 -5.84 -11.52
CA PRO A 273 -13.40 -5.99 -12.95
C PRO A 273 -12.71 -4.75 -13.53
N VAL A 274 -12.00 -4.95 -14.64
CA VAL A 274 -11.34 -3.88 -15.39
C VAL A 274 -11.93 -3.82 -16.79
N PHE A 275 -12.33 -2.62 -17.22
CA PHE A 275 -12.82 -2.37 -18.57
C PHE A 275 -11.79 -1.54 -19.33
N THR A 276 -11.43 -1.98 -20.52
CA THR A 276 -10.45 -1.30 -21.38
C THR A 276 -11.01 -1.24 -22.79
N ASN A 277 -10.86 -0.12 -23.50
CA ASN A 277 -11.21 -0.05 -24.92
C ASN A 277 -10.05 0.58 -25.68
N THR A 278 -9.42 -0.19 -26.58
CA THR A 278 -8.33 0.31 -27.43
C THR A 278 -8.65 0.11 -28.91
N ASN A 279 -8.05 0.92 -29.78
CA ASN A 279 -8.19 0.73 -31.23
C ASN A 279 -7.62 -0.63 -31.70
N THR A 280 -6.60 -1.16 -31.00
CA THR A 280 -5.94 -2.44 -31.32
C THR A 280 -6.73 -3.68 -30.88
N THR A 281 -7.29 -3.68 -29.66
CA THR A 281 -7.95 -4.86 -29.08
C THR A 281 -9.49 -4.73 -29.02
N GLY A 282 -10.01 -3.52 -29.24
CA GLY A 282 -11.41 -3.18 -29.06
C GLY A 282 -11.84 -3.16 -27.59
N LEU A 283 -13.14 -3.22 -27.35
CA LEU A 283 -13.71 -3.30 -26.01
C LEU A 283 -13.27 -4.59 -25.31
N GLY A 284 -12.74 -4.48 -24.11
CA GLY A 284 -12.24 -5.59 -23.31
C GLY A 284 -12.73 -5.56 -21.87
N PHE A 285 -12.83 -6.76 -21.28
CA PHE A 285 -13.33 -7.01 -19.93
C PHE A 285 -12.40 -8.01 -19.23
N GLY A 286 -11.82 -7.60 -18.10
CA GLY A 286 -11.01 -8.46 -17.24
C GLY A 286 -11.69 -8.72 -15.90
N LEU A 287 -11.73 -9.98 -15.45
CA LEU A 287 -12.27 -10.34 -14.14
C LEU A 287 -11.24 -11.13 -13.31
N PRO A 288 -10.41 -10.46 -12.50
CA PRO A 288 -9.39 -11.12 -11.70
C PRO A 288 -10.03 -11.98 -10.59
N TYR A 289 -9.51 -13.19 -10.41
CA TYR A 289 -9.81 -14.06 -9.28
C TYR A 289 -8.56 -14.23 -8.42
N TYR A 290 -8.62 -13.76 -7.19
CA TYR A 290 -7.56 -13.92 -6.20
C TYR A 290 -7.78 -15.22 -5.42
N TRP A 291 -6.78 -16.09 -5.42
CA TRP A 291 -6.77 -17.35 -4.70
C TRP A 291 -5.71 -17.32 -3.60
N LYS A 292 -6.16 -17.24 -2.36
CA LYS A 292 -5.33 -17.46 -1.17
C LYS A 292 -5.08 -18.97 -1.03
N ILE A 293 -3.90 -19.44 -1.44
CA ILE A 293 -3.54 -20.86 -1.41
C ILE A 293 -3.16 -21.30 0.01
N SER A 294 -2.26 -20.57 0.67
CA SER A 294 -1.90 -20.78 2.08
C SER A 294 -1.50 -19.45 2.73
N HIS A 295 -0.94 -19.45 3.95
CA HIS A 295 -0.54 -18.22 4.65
C HIS A 295 0.59 -17.46 3.94
N ASP A 296 1.42 -18.18 3.20
CA ASP A 296 2.67 -17.74 2.58
C ASP A 296 2.62 -17.68 1.05
N LYS A 297 1.54 -18.13 0.38
CA LYS A 297 1.42 -18.07 -1.08
C LYS A 297 0.00 -17.74 -1.57
N ASP A 298 -0.05 -17.04 -2.70
CA ASP A 298 -1.27 -16.71 -3.42
C ASP A 298 -1.10 -16.74 -4.95
N LEU A 299 -2.23 -16.79 -5.66
CA LEU A 299 -2.31 -16.74 -7.12
C LEU A 299 -3.45 -15.80 -7.52
N THR A 300 -3.21 -14.87 -8.43
CA THR A 300 -4.24 -14.09 -9.09
C THR A 300 -4.36 -14.53 -10.54
N PHE A 301 -5.52 -15.03 -10.94
CA PHE A 301 -5.82 -15.40 -12.32
C PHE A 301 -6.77 -14.38 -12.94
N THR A 302 -6.36 -13.74 -14.04
CA THR A 302 -7.13 -12.69 -14.70
C THR A 302 -7.36 -13.04 -16.16
N PRO A 303 -8.53 -13.62 -16.50
CA PRO A 303 -8.99 -13.71 -17.88
C PRO A 303 -9.45 -12.33 -18.36
N LYS A 304 -8.87 -11.83 -19.44
CA LYS A 304 -9.24 -10.60 -20.13
C LYS A 304 -9.77 -10.94 -21.52
N THR A 305 -11.07 -10.76 -21.72
CA THR A 305 -11.73 -10.96 -23.01
C THR A 305 -11.69 -9.66 -23.82
N TYR A 306 -11.66 -9.79 -25.15
CA TYR A 306 -11.66 -8.66 -26.08
C TYR A 306 -12.69 -8.86 -27.18
N LYS A 307 -13.27 -7.76 -27.68
CA LYS A 307 -14.19 -7.77 -28.81
C LYS A 307 -13.46 -8.12 -30.10
N ASN A 308 -12.36 -7.43 -30.38
CA ASN A 308 -11.64 -7.56 -31.66
C ASN A 308 -10.50 -8.59 -31.60
N GLU A 309 -10.14 -9.08 -30.40
CA GLU A 309 -9.01 -10.00 -30.22
C GLU A 309 -9.34 -11.25 -29.39
N ASN A 310 -8.42 -12.22 -29.35
CA ASN A 310 -8.57 -13.45 -28.56
C ASN A 310 -8.40 -13.17 -27.07
N ILE A 311 -8.88 -14.08 -26.22
CA ILE A 311 -8.75 -13.93 -24.76
C ILE A 311 -7.27 -13.95 -24.33
N LEU A 312 -6.92 -13.05 -23.41
CA LEU A 312 -5.63 -13.01 -22.73
C LEU A 312 -5.80 -13.56 -21.31
N TYR A 313 -4.98 -14.53 -20.95
CA TYR A 313 -4.91 -15.06 -19.59
C TYR A 313 -3.66 -14.50 -18.91
N LEU A 314 -3.84 -13.85 -17.76
CA LEU A 314 -2.75 -13.38 -16.91
C LEU A 314 -2.76 -14.18 -15.61
N ASN A 315 -1.57 -14.54 -15.11
CA ASN A 315 -1.38 -15.21 -13.83
C ASN A 315 -0.27 -14.50 -13.06
N GLU A 316 -0.55 -14.05 -11.84
CA GLU A 316 0.43 -13.53 -10.89
C GLU A 316 0.48 -14.49 -9.69
N TYR A 317 1.59 -15.22 -9.53
CA TYR A 317 1.84 -16.08 -8.38
C TYR A 317 2.86 -15.43 -7.45
N ARG A 318 2.57 -15.41 -6.15
CA ARG A 318 3.49 -14.85 -5.15
C ARG A 318 3.68 -15.80 -3.99
N GLN A 319 4.91 -15.88 -3.51
CA GLN A 319 5.25 -16.69 -2.35
C GLN A 319 6.27 -15.99 -1.45
N ALA A 320 5.94 -15.86 -0.18
CA ALA A 320 6.85 -15.46 0.87
C ALA A 320 7.51 -16.69 1.51
N PHE A 321 8.83 -16.77 1.43
CA PHE A 321 9.64 -17.71 2.20
C PHE A 321 10.07 -17.05 3.52
N ARG A 322 10.72 -17.82 4.41
CA ARG A 322 11.22 -17.29 5.69
C ARG A 322 12.15 -16.08 5.52
N ASN A 323 12.97 -16.12 4.48
CA ASN A 323 14.04 -15.17 4.21
C ASN A 323 13.99 -14.66 2.76
N GLY A 324 12.84 -14.72 2.09
CA GLY A 324 12.78 -14.33 0.69
C GLY A 324 11.38 -14.24 0.13
N PHE A 325 11.27 -13.75 -1.10
CA PHE A 325 10.02 -13.51 -1.77
C PHE A 325 10.15 -13.84 -3.26
N LEU A 326 9.17 -14.56 -3.79
CA LEU A 326 9.03 -14.89 -5.21
C LEU A 326 7.80 -14.18 -5.77
N THR A 327 7.97 -13.51 -6.90
CA THR A 327 6.88 -13.09 -7.80
C THR A 327 7.08 -13.80 -9.13
N LEU A 328 6.03 -14.43 -9.66
CA LEU A 328 6.00 -15.09 -10.95
C LEU A 328 4.79 -14.58 -11.73
N ASP A 329 5.06 -13.84 -12.79
CA ASP A 329 4.09 -13.28 -13.71
C ASP A 329 4.15 -14.05 -15.03
N THR A 330 3.02 -14.62 -15.44
CA THR A 330 2.92 -15.34 -16.70
C THR A 330 1.67 -14.95 -17.45
N SER A 331 1.71 -15.08 -18.77
CA SER A 331 0.54 -14.85 -19.59
C SER A 331 0.45 -15.77 -20.79
N TYR A 332 -0.76 -15.90 -21.33
CA TYR A 332 -1.00 -16.62 -22.56
C TYR A 332 -2.12 -15.96 -23.36
N HIS A 333 -1.85 -15.72 -24.64
CA HIS A 333 -2.78 -15.23 -25.64
C HIS A 333 -2.64 -16.09 -26.89
N LYS A 334 -3.76 -16.51 -27.49
CA LYS A 334 -3.74 -17.44 -28.63
C LYS A 334 -3.08 -16.88 -29.90
N GLY A 335 -2.95 -15.55 -30.01
CA GLY A 335 -2.52 -14.85 -31.22
C GLY A 335 -3.62 -13.94 -31.78
N TYR A 336 -3.32 -13.16 -32.81
CA TYR A 336 -4.30 -12.24 -33.39
C TYR A 336 -5.46 -13.00 -34.07
N LYS A 337 -6.68 -12.45 -34.03
CA LYS A 337 -7.80 -13.02 -34.82
C LYS A 337 -7.59 -12.86 -36.31
N GLU A 338 -7.07 -11.70 -36.72
CA GLU A 338 -6.74 -11.38 -38.11
C GLU A 338 -5.24 -11.09 -38.22
N THR A 339 -4.57 -11.78 -39.14
CA THR A 339 -3.12 -11.63 -39.35
C THR A 339 -2.84 -10.71 -40.53
N SER A 340 -1.76 -9.93 -40.43
CA SER A 340 -1.25 -9.06 -41.49
C SER A 340 0.29 -9.13 -41.54
N SER A 341 0.92 -8.32 -42.39
CA SER A 341 2.39 -8.19 -42.40
C SER A 341 2.95 -7.68 -41.07
N LYS A 342 2.18 -6.87 -40.34
CA LYS A 342 2.48 -6.44 -38.97
C LYS A 342 1.97 -7.47 -37.94
N LYS A 343 0.72 -7.93 -38.08
CA LYS A 343 0.08 -8.85 -37.13
C LYS A 343 0.40 -10.32 -37.45
N THR A 344 1.51 -10.82 -36.92
CA THR A 344 1.96 -12.20 -37.17
C THR A 344 1.08 -13.28 -36.52
N SER A 345 1.10 -14.48 -37.10
CA SER A 345 0.42 -15.67 -36.55
C SER A 345 1.17 -16.27 -35.36
N GLY A 346 0.48 -17.01 -34.50
CA GLY A 346 1.07 -17.76 -33.39
C GLY A 346 0.66 -17.20 -32.03
N SER A 347 0.81 -18.03 -31.00
CA SER A 347 0.51 -17.62 -29.63
C SER A 347 1.51 -16.60 -29.11
N ARG A 348 1.05 -15.73 -28.22
CA ARG A 348 1.89 -14.76 -27.51
C ARG A 348 1.84 -15.01 -26.01
N ASN A 349 2.97 -14.85 -25.33
CA ASN A 349 3.11 -15.13 -23.92
C ASN A 349 4.32 -14.40 -23.33
N HIS A 350 4.31 -14.25 -22.01
CA HIS A 350 5.49 -13.85 -21.25
C HIS A 350 5.67 -14.75 -20.02
N ILE A 351 6.91 -14.88 -19.55
CA ILE A 351 7.27 -15.54 -18.29
C ILE A 351 8.30 -14.67 -17.59
N PHE A 352 7.88 -14.06 -16.49
CA PHE A 352 8.65 -13.11 -15.71
C PHE A 352 8.72 -13.66 -14.29
N ALA A 353 9.90 -13.80 -13.72
CA ALA A 353 10.06 -14.22 -12.34
C ALA A 353 11.15 -13.41 -11.65
N GLN A 354 10.87 -13.02 -10.41
CA GLN A 354 11.81 -12.36 -9.53
C GLN A 354 11.79 -13.05 -8.18
N LEU A 355 12.96 -13.51 -7.74
CA LEU A 355 13.19 -14.20 -6.48
C LEU A 355 14.28 -13.46 -5.72
N ASP A 356 13.90 -12.88 -4.58
CA ASP A 356 14.79 -12.13 -3.71
C ASP A 356 14.94 -12.88 -2.38
N PHE A 357 16.17 -13.16 -1.97
CA PHE A 357 16.49 -13.70 -0.65
C PHE A 357 17.33 -12.72 0.14
N ASP A 358 16.88 -12.42 1.36
CA ASP A 358 17.69 -11.78 2.39
C ASP A 358 18.42 -12.86 3.21
N LEU A 359 19.72 -12.95 2.98
CA LEU A 359 20.63 -13.88 3.64
C LEU A 359 21.38 -13.19 4.78
N SER A 360 21.03 -11.96 5.12
CA SER A 360 21.69 -11.16 6.14
C SER A 360 21.57 -11.81 7.52
N LYS A 361 22.60 -11.60 8.33
CA LYS A 361 22.57 -11.98 9.73
C LYS A 361 22.88 -10.73 10.55
N LEU A 362 21.87 -10.34 11.34
CA LEU A 362 21.91 -9.14 12.19
C LEU A 362 23.25 -9.04 12.92
N ASP A 363 23.84 -7.84 12.87
CA ASP A 363 25.11 -7.46 13.49
C ASP A 363 26.37 -8.19 12.99
N LEU A 364 26.29 -9.03 11.94
CA LEU A 364 27.44 -9.80 11.44
C LEU A 364 27.79 -9.52 9.99
N TYR A 365 26.79 -9.53 9.10
CA TYR A 365 26.94 -9.23 7.68
C TYR A 365 25.57 -8.99 7.03
N GLU A 366 25.57 -8.21 5.96
CA GLU A 366 24.45 -8.04 5.05
C GLU A 366 24.71 -8.90 3.83
N SER A 367 23.72 -9.67 3.39
CA SER A 367 23.86 -10.47 2.18
C SER A 367 22.52 -10.68 1.51
N SER A 368 22.50 -10.60 0.19
CA SER A 368 21.29 -10.86 -0.60
C SER A 368 21.61 -11.71 -1.82
N PHE A 369 20.62 -12.50 -2.23
CA PHE A 369 20.65 -13.23 -3.48
C PHE A 369 19.41 -12.87 -4.28
N GLN A 370 19.59 -12.51 -5.54
CA GLN A 370 18.52 -12.17 -6.47
C GLN A 370 18.63 -13.04 -7.71
N PHE A 371 17.48 -13.57 -8.15
CA PHE A 371 17.30 -14.21 -9.43
C PHE A 371 16.15 -13.53 -10.16
N LYS A 372 16.43 -13.00 -11.35
CA LYS A 372 15.46 -12.35 -12.23
C LYS A 372 15.49 -13.03 -13.59
N THR A 373 14.33 -13.36 -14.15
CA THR A 373 14.23 -13.82 -15.53
C THR A 373 13.01 -13.19 -16.18
N GLN A 374 13.20 -12.70 -17.41
CA GLN A 374 12.17 -12.06 -18.19
C GLN A 374 12.28 -12.55 -19.63
N ARG A 375 11.16 -13.04 -20.14
CA ARG A 375 11.03 -13.49 -21.53
C ARG A 375 9.65 -13.19 -22.07
N THR A 376 9.61 -12.64 -23.28
CA THR A 376 8.39 -12.49 -24.07
C THR A 376 8.51 -13.25 -25.39
N SER A 377 7.38 -13.60 -25.99
CA SER A 377 7.33 -14.21 -27.33
C SER A 377 7.36 -13.18 -28.47
N ASN A 378 7.04 -11.91 -28.18
CA ASN A 378 6.90 -10.85 -29.16
C ASN A 378 7.22 -9.48 -28.53
N ASP A 379 7.87 -8.62 -29.30
CA ASP A 379 8.46 -7.36 -28.86
C ASP A 379 7.42 -6.34 -28.43
N THR A 380 6.31 -6.21 -29.17
CA THR A 380 5.23 -5.25 -28.87
C THR A 380 4.14 -5.80 -27.94
N TYR A 381 4.33 -7.01 -27.38
CA TYR A 381 3.28 -7.75 -26.69
C TYR A 381 2.67 -6.99 -25.50
N PHE A 382 3.49 -6.32 -24.69
CA PHE A 382 3.02 -5.60 -23.50
C PHE A 382 2.20 -4.36 -23.88
N LYS A 383 2.70 -3.59 -24.86
CA LYS A 383 2.09 -2.36 -25.37
C LYS A 383 0.77 -2.60 -26.10
N VAL A 384 0.65 -3.71 -26.83
CA VAL A 384 -0.60 -4.07 -27.55
C VAL A 384 -1.74 -4.39 -26.59
N HIS A 385 -1.45 -5.06 -25.47
CA HIS A 385 -2.46 -5.57 -24.54
C HIS A 385 -2.64 -4.72 -23.26
N ASP A 386 -1.88 -3.63 -23.13
CA ASP A 386 -1.76 -2.77 -21.94
C ASP A 386 -1.43 -3.60 -20.68
N ILE A 387 -0.42 -4.46 -20.78
CA ILE A 387 -0.02 -5.35 -19.68
C ILE A 387 0.81 -4.56 -18.68
N ASN A 388 0.23 -4.36 -17.49
CA ASN A 388 0.87 -3.76 -16.33
C ASN A 388 0.74 -4.71 -15.14
N THR A 389 1.86 -5.26 -14.67
CA THR A 389 1.92 -6.21 -13.54
C THR A 389 2.93 -5.71 -12.50
N ALA A 390 3.23 -6.54 -11.49
CA ALA A 390 4.28 -6.22 -10.53
C ALA A 390 5.69 -6.20 -11.17
N LEU A 391 5.92 -6.96 -12.24
CA LEU A 391 7.24 -7.14 -12.87
C LEU A 391 7.37 -6.49 -14.26
N VAL A 392 6.31 -5.93 -14.84
CA VAL A 392 6.35 -5.30 -16.18
C VAL A 392 5.39 -4.12 -16.32
N ASN A 393 5.83 -3.12 -17.08
CA ASN A 393 5.02 -2.01 -17.58
C ASN A 393 4.88 -2.14 -19.11
N SER A 394 3.76 -1.68 -19.67
CA SER A 394 3.49 -1.71 -21.10
C SER A 394 4.56 -1.00 -21.96
N GLU A 395 5.28 -0.02 -21.40
CA GLU A 395 6.32 0.74 -22.08
C GLU A 395 7.73 0.16 -21.95
N ASN A 396 7.91 -0.96 -21.24
CA ASN A 396 9.24 -1.57 -21.09
C ASN A 396 9.74 -2.13 -22.43
N THR A 397 10.93 -1.68 -22.85
CA THR A 397 11.60 -2.16 -24.07
C THR A 397 12.81 -3.05 -23.79
N THR A 398 13.30 -3.13 -22.55
CA THR A 398 14.46 -3.96 -22.19
C THR A 398 14.04 -5.07 -21.25
N LEU A 399 14.37 -6.32 -21.60
CA LEU A 399 14.22 -7.47 -20.72
C LEU A 399 15.53 -7.79 -20.04
N GLU A 400 15.43 -8.23 -18.79
CA GLU A 400 16.57 -8.52 -17.92
C GLU A 400 16.49 -9.95 -17.40
N ASN A 401 17.58 -10.70 -17.58
CA ASN A 401 17.82 -11.98 -16.94
C ASN A 401 19.09 -11.86 -16.12
N GLU A 402 18.99 -11.95 -14.80
CA GLU A 402 20.09 -11.68 -13.89
C GLU A 402 20.13 -12.66 -12.73
N ILE A 403 21.34 -13.08 -12.37
CA ILE A 403 21.64 -13.71 -11.09
C ILE A 403 22.63 -12.80 -10.38
N ARG A 404 22.28 -12.31 -9.20
CA ARG A 404 23.13 -11.43 -8.41
C ARG A 404 23.26 -11.93 -6.98
N TYR A 405 24.47 -11.89 -6.45
CA TYR A 405 24.77 -12.14 -5.06
C TYR A 405 25.56 -10.96 -4.48
N ASN A 406 25.03 -10.36 -3.43
CA ASN A 406 25.68 -9.29 -2.68
C ASN A 406 26.10 -9.79 -1.31
N PHE A 407 27.26 -9.36 -0.87
CA PHE A 407 27.77 -9.59 0.47
C PHE A 407 28.51 -8.35 0.96
N THR A 408 28.13 -7.86 2.13
CA THR A 408 28.77 -6.72 2.79
C THR A 408 29.05 -7.08 4.23
N LYS A 409 30.28 -6.81 4.68
CA LYS A 409 30.69 -7.01 6.07
C LYS A 409 31.69 -5.95 6.48
N ASN A 410 31.38 -5.16 7.50
CA ASN A 410 32.25 -4.09 7.99
C ASN A 410 32.69 -3.16 6.84
N ASN A 411 33.97 -3.22 6.46
CA ASN A 411 34.59 -2.38 5.44
C ASN A 411 34.84 -3.14 4.13
N MET A 412 34.20 -4.29 3.89
CA MET A 412 34.34 -5.06 2.66
C MET A 412 32.99 -5.34 2.03
N PHE A 413 32.96 -5.35 0.70
CA PHE A 413 31.80 -5.76 -0.09
C PHE A 413 32.22 -6.65 -1.27
N LEU A 414 31.31 -7.50 -1.71
CA LEU A 414 31.43 -8.38 -2.87
C LEU A 414 30.08 -8.39 -3.60
N ASP A 415 30.10 -8.04 -4.88
CA ASP A 415 28.99 -8.22 -5.82
C ASP A 415 29.42 -9.25 -6.87
N LEU A 416 28.64 -10.31 -7.01
CA LEU A 416 28.78 -11.31 -8.06
C LEU A 416 27.51 -11.24 -8.91
N SER A 417 27.66 -11.02 -10.21
CA SER A 417 26.52 -10.98 -11.12
C SER A 417 26.78 -11.68 -12.45
N VAL A 418 25.72 -12.25 -13.01
CA VAL A 418 25.64 -12.77 -14.37
C VAL A 418 24.35 -12.22 -14.95
N ALA A 419 24.45 -11.50 -16.05
CA ALA A 419 23.31 -10.81 -16.66
C ALA A 419 23.23 -11.04 -18.17
N ALA A 420 22.01 -11.12 -18.68
CA ALA A 420 21.68 -11.12 -20.10
C ALA A 420 20.51 -10.15 -20.33
N TYR A 421 20.71 -9.20 -21.24
CA TYR A 421 19.75 -8.17 -21.61
C TYR A 421 19.24 -8.41 -23.02
N GLU A 422 17.98 -8.10 -23.25
CA GLU A 422 17.35 -8.15 -24.57
C GLU A 422 16.58 -6.85 -24.84
N ASN A 423 16.98 -6.11 -25.86
CA ASN A 423 16.29 -4.89 -26.30
C ASN A 423 15.23 -5.22 -27.36
N LEU A 424 13.95 -5.10 -26.98
CA LEU A 424 12.78 -5.37 -27.82
C LEU A 424 12.63 -4.37 -28.97
N SER A 425 13.26 -3.20 -28.90
CA SER A 425 13.23 -2.21 -29.98
C SER A 425 14.20 -2.57 -31.13
N GLU A 426 15.15 -3.48 -30.90
CA GLU A 426 16.15 -3.90 -31.86
C GLU A 426 15.75 -5.19 -32.61
N LYS A 427 15.80 -5.15 -33.94
CA LYS A 427 15.40 -6.28 -34.81
C LYS A 427 16.55 -7.19 -35.23
N THR A 428 17.79 -6.78 -34.96
CA THR A 428 18.99 -7.53 -35.33
C THR A 428 19.54 -8.32 -34.15
N ASN A 429 20.59 -9.12 -34.38
CA ASN A 429 21.29 -9.81 -33.30
C ASN A 429 21.94 -8.86 -32.28
N ASN A 430 22.02 -7.56 -32.58
CA ASN A 430 22.50 -6.54 -31.65
C ASN A 430 21.57 -6.35 -30.44
N ARG A 431 20.35 -6.90 -30.48
CA ARG A 431 19.39 -6.84 -29.37
C ARG A 431 19.89 -7.51 -28.08
N TYR A 432 20.86 -8.41 -28.15
CA TYR A 432 21.36 -9.17 -27.00
C TYR A 432 22.67 -8.60 -26.44
N GLU A 433 22.72 -8.40 -25.12
CA GLU A 433 23.95 -8.10 -24.38
C GLU A 433 24.13 -9.11 -23.24
N PHE A 434 25.33 -9.65 -23.09
CA PHE A 434 25.68 -10.62 -22.04
C PHE A 434 26.84 -10.09 -21.20
N ILE A 435 26.71 -10.18 -19.88
CA ILE A 435 27.77 -9.87 -18.91
C ILE A 435 27.96 -11.06 -17.99
N ALA A 436 29.04 -11.83 -18.18
CA ALA A 436 29.25 -13.07 -17.44
C ALA A 436 30.73 -13.55 -17.45
N PRO A 437 31.37 -13.76 -16.28
CA PRO A 437 30.94 -13.30 -14.96
C PRO A 437 31.12 -11.79 -14.82
N ASN A 438 30.51 -11.19 -13.81
CA ASN A 438 30.87 -9.87 -13.27
C ASN A 438 31.15 -10.04 -11.78
N ILE A 439 32.34 -9.65 -11.33
CA ILE A 439 32.82 -9.83 -9.96
C ILE A 439 33.42 -8.50 -9.52
N LEU A 440 32.76 -7.84 -8.59
CA LEU A 440 33.21 -6.60 -7.99
C LEU A 440 33.48 -6.82 -6.51
N TYR A 441 34.74 -6.71 -6.12
CA TYR A 441 35.17 -6.75 -4.74
C TYR A 441 35.67 -5.38 -4.30
N GLY A 442 35.31 -4.95 -3.09
CA GLY A 442 35.86 -3.73 -2.52
C GLY A 442 36.20 -3.85 -1.04
N LYS A 443 37.22 -3.10 -0.62
CA LYS A 443 37.64 -3.01 0.77
C LYS A 443 38.16 -1.62 1.11
N THR A 444 37.63 -1.06 2.20
CA THR A 444 38.06 0.22 2.75
C THR A 444 39.01 -0.01 3.93
N PHE A 445 40.21 0.53 3.81
CA PHE A 445 41.18 0.61 4.90
C PHE A 445 41.12 2.01 5.49
N PHE A 446 40.92 2.11 6.81
CA PHE A 446 40.92 3.40 7.51
C PHE A 446 42.16 3.52 8.37
N THR A 447 42.80 4.69 8.32
CA THR A 447 43.90 5.04 9.22
C THR A 447 43.73 6.49 9.70
N GLU A 448 43.99 6.75 10.97
CA GLU A 448 43.89 8.12 11.52
C GLU A 448 44.87 9.09 10.83
N ARG A 449 46.04 8.59 10.41
CA ARG A 449 47.11 9.42 9.83
C ARG A 449 46.93 9.72 8.35
N PHE A 450 46.44 8.76 7.56
CA PHE A 450 46.37 8.86 6.10
C PHE A 450 44.93 8.91 5.55
N GLY A 451 43.91 8.83 6.40
CA GLY A 451 42.51 8.80 6.00
C GLY A 451 42.09 7.43 5.48
N SER A 452 41.16 7.43 4.51
CA SER A 452 40.68 6.19 3.88
C SER A 452 41.49 5.83 2.64
N LEU A 453 41.67 4.54 2.46
CA LEU A 453 42.18 3.93 1.24
C LEU A 453 41.19 2.86 0.81
N ASP A 454 40.49 3.12 -0.29
CA ASP A 454 39.54 2.19 -0.88
C ASP A 454 40.22 1.40 -1.98
N PHE A 455 40.22 0.08 -1.84
CA PHE A 455 40.64 -0.84 -2.90
C PHE A 455 39.38 -1.42 -3.55
N LYS A 456 39.25 -1.30 -4.87
CA LYS A 456 38.19 -1.95 -5.66
C LYS A 456 38.82 -2.79 -6.75
N SER A 457 38.41 -4.04 -6.87
CA SER A 457 38.81 -4.95 -7.93
C SER A 457 37.56 -5.40 -8.68
N ASN A 458 37.51 -5.14 -9.98
CA ASN A 458 36.39 -5.49 -10.84
C ASN A 458 36.87 -6.36 -11.99
N THR A 459 36.28 -7.54 -12.17
CA THR A 459 36.48 -8.35 -13.37
C THR A 459 35.17 -8.69 -14.01
N PHE A 460 35.08 -8.46 -15.32
CA PHE A 460 33.91 -8.82 -16.07
C PHE A 460 34.23 -9.18 -17.51
N TYR A 461 33.38 -10.01 -18.10
CA TYR A 461 33.35 -10.26 -19.52
C TYR A 461 32.02 -9.81 -20.09
N LYS A 462 32.06 -9.03 -21.18
CA LYS A 462 30.90 -8.46 -21.86
C LYS A 462 30.91 -8.87 -23.34
N ASN A 463 29.75 -9.27 -23.85
CA ASN A 463 29.46 -9.47 -25.26
C ASN A 463 28.26 -8.60 -25.66
N TYR A 464 28.39 -7.83 -26.74
CA TYR A 464 27.41 -6.85 -27.21
C TYR A 464 27.53 -6.65 -28.73
N ASP A 465 26.56 -5.96 -29.34
CA ASP A 465 26.50 -5.73 -30.79
C ASP A 465 26.75 -7.00 -31.62
N ALA A 466 26.13 -8.11 -31.22
CA ALA A 466 26.27 -9.46 -31.77
C ALA A 466 27.66 -10.13 -31.61
N ASP A 467 28.78 -9.45 -31.92
CA ASP A 467 30.10 -10.09 -32.02
C ASP A 467 31.25 -9.34 -31.33
N LYS A 468 30.97 -8.23 -30.65
CA LYS A 468 31.98 -7.53 -29.84
C LYS A 468 32.21 -8.26 -28.54
N HIS A 469 33.47 -8.41 -28.14
CA HIS A 469 33.85 -9.09 -26.91
C HIS A 469 34.88 -8.29 -26.15
N THR A 470 34.67 -8.14 -24.85
CA THR A 470 35.63 -7.49 -23.95
C THR A 470 35.73 -8.24 -22.63
N ALA A 471 36.95 -8.48 -22.16
CA ALA A 471 37.23 -8.98 -20.82
C ALA A 471 38.08 -7.95 -20.07
N PHE A 472 37.68 -7.56 -18.88
CA PHE A 472 38.37 -6.59 -18.04
C PHE A 472 38.77 -7.19 -16.69
N PHE A 473 39.90 -6.71 -16.18
CA PHE A 473 40.37 -6.87 -14.81
C PHE A 473 40.96 -5.53 -14.34
N ASN A 474 40.16 -4.80 -13.56
CA ASN A 474 40.42 -3.44 -13.13
C ASN A 474 40.71 -3.44 -11.63
N ASN A 475 41.76 -2.74 -11.21
CA ASN A 475 42.09 -2.53 -9.81
C ASN A 475 42.23 -1.03 -9.55
N ASP A 476 41.37 -0.48 -8.72
CA ASP A 476 41.34 0.91 -8.34
C ASP A 476 41.78 1.05 -6.88
N ILE A 477 42.75 1.92 -6.63
CA ILE A 477 43.16 2.37 -5.31
C ILE A 477 42.80 3.84 -5.20
N ILE A 478 41.82 4.15 -4.35
CA ILE A 478 41.35 5.52 -4.10
C ILE A 478 41.85 5.93 -2.72
N TRP A 479 42.70 6.94 -2.67
CA TRP A 479 43.22 7.52 -1.45
C TRP A 479 42.49 8.84 -1.14
N SER A 480 41.83 8.87 0.01
CA SER A 480 41.04 10.01 0.49
C SER A 480 41.44 10.38 1.91
N PRO A 481 42.49 11.22 2.08
CA PRO A 481 42.83 11.78 3.38
C PRO A 481 41.70 12.65 3.95
N GLY A 482 41.65 12.77 5.28
CA GLY A 482 40.67 13.61 5.95
C GLY A 482 40.76 15.08 5.52
N ASN A 483 39.61 15.74 5.45
CA ASN A 483 39.51 17.15 5.10
C ASN A 483 40.30 18.04 6.08
N LYS A 484 41.03 19.02 5.57
CA LYS A 484 41.79 19.99 6.39
C LYS A 484 41.18 21.38 6.29
N VAL A 485 40.77 21.92 7.43
CA VAL A 485 40.26 23.29 7.54
C VAL A 485 41.42 24.22 7.91
N THR A 486 41.67 25.26 7.11
CA THR A 486 42.71 26.26 7.45
C THR A 486 42.19 27.25 8.48
N LYS A 487 43.11 28.00 9.12
CA LYS A 487 42.76 29.10 10.04
C LYS A 487 41.88 30.17 9.38
N ASN A 488 41.97 30.33 8.06
CA ASN A 488 41.20 31.30 7.29
C ASN A 488 39.84 30.73 6.81
N GLY A 489 39.45 29.53 7.26
CA GLY A 489 38.14 28.92 6.98
C GLY A 489 38.08 28.11 5.68
N PHE A 490 39.18 27.95 4.94
CA PHE A 490 39.18 27.12 3.74
C PHE A 490 39.09 25.64 4.10
N VAL A 491 38.15 24.93 3.49
CA VAL A 491 38.01 23.48 3.56
C VAL A 491 38.77 22.87 2.39
N ASN A 492 39.77 22.05 2.69
CA ASN A 492 40.66 21.46 1.69
C ASN A 492 40.51 19.95 1.67
N THR A 493 40.29 19.40 0.49
CA THR A 493 40.19 17.97 0.23
C THR A 493 41.25 17.61 -0.80
N LEU A 494 41.98 16.54 -0.52
CA LEU A 494 42.92 15.91 -1.45
C LEU A 494 42.36 14.53 -1.77
N GLN A 495 42.42 14.11 -3.04
CA GLN A 495 42.08 12.74 -3.43
C GLN A 495 43.04 12.28 -4.52
N GLY A 496 43.59 11.08 -4.34
CA GLY A 496 44.40 10.39 -5.34
C GLY A 496 43.71 9.12 -5.80
N ILE A 497 43.78 8.81 -7.09
CA ILE A 497 43.31 7.53 -7.63
C ILE A 497 44.45 6.91 -8.44
N LEU A 498 44.71 5.63 -8.23
CA LEU A 498 45.57 4.80 -9.06
C LEU A 498 44.73 3.66 -9.63
N LYS A 499 44.59 3.60 -10.94
CA LYS A 499 43.80 2.61 -11.67
C LYS A 499 44.71 1.75 -12.53
N ASN A 500 44.71 0.44 -12.28
CA ASN A 500 45.36 -0.55 -13.14
C ASN A 500 44.28 -1.33 -13.88
N LYS A 501 44.23 -1.15 -15.20
CA LYS A 501 43.23 -1.72 -16.08
C LYS A 501 43.92 -2.73 -16.99
N ASN A 502 43.49 -3.98 -16.92
CA ASN A 502 43.97 -5.04 -17.81
C ASN A 502 42.79 -5.53 -18.63
N TYR A 503 42.91 -5.55 -19.95
CA TYR A 503 41.80 -6.01 -20.79
C TYR A 503 42.24 -6.76 -22.03
N LYS A 504 41.29 -7.51 -22.58
CA LYS A 504 41.38 -8.13 -23.89
C LYS A 504 40.09 -7.84 -24.63
N ALA A 505 40.20 -7.34 -25.85
CA ALA A 505 39.06 -7.01 -26.69
C ALA A 505 39.15 -7.72 -28.04
N LYS A 506 37.99 -8.02 -28.65
CA LYS A 506 37.89 -8.61 -29.99
C LYS A 506 36.72 -7.99 -30.74
N ASN A 507 36.92 -7.72 -32.03
CA ASN A 507 35.92 -7.16 -32.95
C ASN A 507 35.33 -5.80 -32.53
N THR A 508 35.99 -5.04 -31.66
CA THR A 508 35.48 -3.78 -31.10
C THR A 508 35.59 -2.58 -32.04
N GLY A 509 35.84 -2.78 -33.34
CA GLY A 509 35.82 -1.69 -34.34
C GLY A 509 36.81 -0.56 -34.08
N GLY A 510 37.91 -0.81 -33.36
CA GLY A 510 38.91 0.19 -32.96
C GLY A 510 38.66 0.86 -31.61
N GLU A 511 37.53 0.57 -30.94
CA GLU A 511 37.19 1.13 -29.62
C GLU A 511 38.17 0.68 -28.52
N TYR A 512 38.79 -0.49 -28.70
CA TYR A 512 39.80 -1.05 -27.81
C TYR A 512 40.93 -1.66 -28.64
N LYS A 513 42.16 -1.64 -28.11
CA LYS A 513 43.28 -2.40 -28.69
C LYS A 513 42.96 -3.89 -28.63
N THR A 514 43.12 -4.59 -29.76
CA THR A 514 42.76 -6.01 -29.91
C THR A 514 43.98 -6.95 -29.94
N ASP A 515 45.19 -6.39 -29.92
CA ASP A 515 46.45 -7.14 -29.94
C ASP A 515 46.79 -7.70 -28.55
N GLY A 516 46.27 -8.90 -28.26
CA GLY A 516 46.60 -9.62 -27.03
C GLY A 516 46.00 -8.97 -25.77
N THR A 517 46.74 -9.06 -24.66
CA THR A 517 46.33 -8.46 -23.38
C THR A 517 46.98 -7.09 -23.24
N VAL A 518 46.16 -6.07 -22.99
CA VAL A 518 46.59 -4.69 -22.78
C VAL A 518 46.57 -4.38 -21.30
N SER A 519 47.61 -3.71 -20.80
CA SER A 519 47.70 -3.23 -19.42
C SER A 519 47.91 -1.72 -19.43
N GLU A 520 47.00 -1.00 -18.79
CA GLU A 520 47.01 0.46 -18.67
C GLU A 520 47.12 0.81 -17.18
N LEU A 521 47.99 1.76 -16.86
CA LEU A 521 48.16 2.31 -15.52
C LEU A 521 47.89 3.81 -15.59
N ASN A 522 46.81 4.24 -14.93
CA ASN A 522 46.40 5.62 -14.88
C ASN A 522 46.45 6.11 -13.45
N SER A 523 46.83 7.36 -13.26
CA SER A 523 46.78 8.01 -11.94
C SER A 523 46.17 9.38 -12.08
N VAL A 524 45.51 9.84 -11.04
CA VAL A 524 45.00 11.20 -10.93
C VAL A 524 45.19 11.70 -9.52
N LEU A 525 45.62 12.95 -9.40
CA LEU A 525 45.67 13.67 -8.15
C LEU A 525 44.77 14.90 -8.27
N SER A 526 43.91 15.09 -7.29
CA SER A 526 43.01 16.23 -7.22
C SER A 526 43.12 16.94 -5.88
N TYR A 527 43.09 18.26 -5.92
CA TYR A 527 43.05 19.12 -4.76
C TYR A 527 41.89 20.10 -4.92
N LYS A 528 40.93 20.05 -3.98
CA LYS A 528 39.76 20.91 -3.93
C LYS A 528 39.84 21.80 -2.70
N SER A 529 39.60 23.09 -2.89
CA SER A 529 39.52 24.08 -1.83
C SER A 529 38.22 24.87 -1.94
N SER A 530 37.50 25.00 -0.84
CA SER A 530 36.21 25.69 -0.75
C SER A 530 36.24 26.68 0.40
N LEU A 531 35.67 27.88 0.23
CA LEU A 531 35.53 28.87 1.31
C LEU A 531 34.05 29.09 1.65
N PRO A 532 33.42 28.20 2.45
CA PRO A 532 32.03 28.36 2.83
C PRO A 532 31.86 29.55 3.78
N MET A 533 31.20 30.60 3.32
CA MET A 533 30.89 31.80 4.10
C MET A 533 29.40 31.84 4.41
N GLU A 534 29.06 31.80 5.69
CA GLU A 534 27.68 31.86 6.15
C GLU A 534 27.38 33.20 6.85
N LYS A 535 26.34 33.90 6.39
CA LYS A 535 25.72 35.01 7.10
C LYS A 535 24.43 34.54 7.75
N LYS A 536 24.45 34.40 9.08
CA LYS A 536 23.27 34.06 9.90
C LYS A 536 22.46 35.30 10.23
N GLY A 537 21.17 35.27 9.93
CA GLY A 537 20.16 36.20 10.44
C GLY A 537 19.23 35.51 11.45
N ILE A 538 18.28 36.26 12.00
CA ILE A 538 17.34 35.75 13.03
C ILE A 538 16.44 34.63 12.46
N TYR A 539 15.97 34.77 11.22
CA TYR A 539 15.00 33.86 10.58
C TYR A 539 15.47 33.26 9.24
N SER A 540 16.72 33.54 8.84
CA SER A 540 17.28 33.09 7.57
C SER A 540 18.80 33.02 7.64
N SER A 541 19.43 32.07 6.94
CA SER A 541 20.86 32.13 6.65
C SER A 541 21.14 32.22 5.16
N LYS A 542 22.32 32.76 4.83
CA LYS A 542 22.83 32.85 3.47
C LYS A 542 24.22 32.25 3.47
N LEU A 543 24.43 31.21 2.67
CA LEU A 543 25.70 30.55 2.45
C LEU A 543 26.20 30.92 1.05
N PHE A 544 27.45 31.36 0.95
CA PHE A 544 28.16 31.52 -0.30
C PHE A 544 29.47 30.76 -0.22
N SER A 545 29.70 29.83 -1.14
CA SER A 545 30.85 28.92 -1.11
C SER A 545 31.53 28.89 -2.48
N PRO A 546 32.45 29.81 -2.76
CA PRO A 546 33.34 29.68 -3.91
C PRO A 546 34.22 28.45 -3.72
N THR A 547 34.34 27.67 -4.79
CA THR A 547 35.07 26.40 -4.83
C THR A 547 36.00 26.36 -6.02
N PHE A 548 37.26 26.05 -5.75
CA PHE A 548 38.28 25.80 -6.74
C PHE A 548 38.76 24.35 -6.63
N MET A 549 38.99 23.71 -7.76
CA MET A 549 39.62 22.39 -7.80
C MET A 549 40.67 22.35 -8.89
N ILE A 550 41.83 21.78 -8.60
CA ILE A 550 42.84 21.45 -9.59
C ILE A 550 42.97 19.94 -9.66
N LYS A 551 43.06 19.42 -10.88
CA LYS A 551 43.17 18.00 -11.18
C LYS A 551 44.31 17.78 -12.16
N TYR A 552 45.17 16.81 -11.86
CA TYR A 552 46.25 16.41 -12.75
C TYR A 552 46.25 14.89 -12.92
N ALA A 553 46.16 14.45 -14.18
CA ALA A 553 46.20 13.06 -14.57
C ALA A 553 47.24 12.88 -15.69
N PRO A 554 48.46 12.38 -15.40
CA PRO A 554 49.46 12.16 -16.42
C PRO A 554 49.12 10.97 -17.33
N GLY A 555 49.68 10.98 -18.54
CA GLY A 555 49.58 9.87 -19.49
C GLY A 555 48.58 10.13 -20.62
N HIS A 556 48.11 9.03 -21.22
CA HIS A 556 47.14 9.05 -22.30
C HIS A 556 45.81 8.49 -21.81
N MET A 557 44.73 8.90 -22.47
CA MET A 557 43.42 8.27 -22.32
C MET A 557 43.00 7.60 -23.62
N ARG A 558 41.92 6.84 -23.56
CA ARG A 558 41.27 6.28 -24.73
C ARG A 558 40.35 7.33 -25.33
N ASN A 559 40.15 7.27 -26.65
CA ASN A 559 39.17 8.11 -27.31
C ASN A 559 37.75 7.74 -26.87
N LEU A 560 37.08 8.68 -26.21
CA LEU A 560 35.69 8.66 -25.76
C LEU A 560 34.88 9.78 -26.43
N SER A 561 35.33 10.34 -27.56
CA SER A 561 34.68 11.47 -28.25
C SER A 561 33.20 11.24 -28.55
N LYS A 562 32.81 9.97 -28.76
CA LYS A 562 31.45 9.53 -29.08
C LYS A 562 30.64 9.06 -27.87
N ASP A 563 31.23 9.01 -26.68
CA ASP A 563 30.52 8.57 -25.47
C ASP A 563 29.46 9.62 -25.08
N ASP A 564 28.30 9.13 -24.63
CA ASP A 564 27.17 9.97 -24.22
C ASP A 564 27.36 10.49 -22.77
N VAL A 565 28.41 11.28 -22.55
CA VAL A 565 28.72 11.88 -21.24
C VAL A 565 28.51 13.39 -21.33
N GLY A 566 27.52 13.90 -20.60
CA GLY A 566 27.27 15.34 -20.46
C GLY A 566 27.98 15.97 -19.25
N LEU A 567 28.31 17.25 -19.34
CA LEU A 567 28.78 18.04 -18.21
C LEU A 567 27.58 18.71 -17.52
N SER A 568 27.54 18.64 -16.19
CA SER A 568 26.56 19.36 -15.38
C SER A 568 27.20 19.84 -14.08
N TYR A 569 26.53 20.72 -13.35
CA TYR A 569 27.05 21.13 -12.04
C TYR A 569 27.20 19.92 -11.07
N MET A 570 26.34 18.91 -11.21
CA MET A 570 26.32 17.73 -10.34
C MET A 570 27.58 16.87 -10.45
N ASN A 571 28.18 16.78 -11.63
CA ASN A 571 29.42 16.01 -11.86
C ASN A 571 30.66 16.90 -11.98
N LEU A 572 30.53 18.22 -11.93
CA LEU A 572 31.60 19.20 -12.17
C LEU A 572 32.85 18.93 -11.30
N TYR A 573 32.67 18.67 -10.01
CA TYR A 573 33.76 18.42 -9.05
C TYR A 573 34.11 16.94 -8.86
N SER A 574 33.57 16.03 -9.67
CA SER A 574 33.99 14.63 -9.67
C SER A 574 35.42 14.52 -10.17
N VAL A 575 36.25 13.73 -9.47
CA VAL A 575 37.64 13.46 -9.88
C VAL A 575 37.70 12.72 -11.21
N ASN A 576 36.70 11.89 -11.48
CA ASN A 576 36.50 11.27 -12.77
C ASN A 576 35.03 11.36 -13.20
N LYS A 577 34.74 11.95 -14.36
CA LYS A 577 33.39 12.11 -14.93
C LYS A 577 33.09 11.09 -16.03
N THR A 578 34.12 10.50 -16.62
CA THR A 578 33.99 9.52 -17.72
C THR A 578 34.31 8.09 -17.26
N SER A 579 34.15 7.12 -18.16
CA SER A 579 34.51 5.71 -17.93
C SER A 579 36.02 5.49 -17.78
N GLU A 580 36.84 6.37 -18.38
CA GLU A 580 38.30 6.41 -18.26
C GLU A 580 38.76 7.59 -17.41
N ILE A 581 40.02 7.58 -16.97
CA ILE A 581 40.60 8.74 -16.30
C ILE A 581 40.84 9.82 -17.35
N GLU A 582 40.12 10.94 -17.22
CA GLU A 582 40.35 12.17 -17.99
C GLU A 582 41.81 12.64 -17.81
N ASN A 583 42.65 12.47 -18.84
CA ASN A 583 44.06 12.86 -18.78
C ASN A 583 44.24 14.39 -18.93
N GLY A 584 45.40 14.88 -18.49
CA GLY A 584 45.78 16.29 -18.57
C GLY A 584 45.71 17.04 -17.24
N LEU A 585 45.99 18.34 -17.33
CA LEU A 585 45.88 19.29 -16.23
C LEU A 585 44.61 20.13 -16.44
N SER A 586 43.73 20.16 -15.45
CA SER A 586 42.56 21.01 -15.47
C SER A 586 42.32 21.73 -14.14
N ALA A 587 41.74 22.91 -14.24
CA ALA A 587 41.28 23.73 -13.14
C ALA A 587 39.77 23.88 -13.26
N ILE A 588 39.07 23.86 -12.14
CA ILE A 588 37.62 24.00 -12.06
C ILE A 588 37.34 25.15 -11.11
N LEU A 589 36.53 26.09 -11.57
CA LEU A 589 36.08 27.24 -10.79
C LEU A 589 34.56 27.23 -10.75
N GLY A 590 34.00 27.44 -9.58
CA GLY A 590 32.56 27.56 -9.42
C GLY A 590 32.19 28.06 -8.04
N PHE A 591 30.90 28.21 -7.81
CA PHE A 591 30.37 28.64 -6.52
C PHE A 591 29.00 28.03 -6.26
N ASP A 592 28.70 27.88 -4.98
CA ASP A 592 27.36 27.62 -4.47
C ASP A 592 26.86 28.83 -3.69
N PHE A 593 25.67 29.31 -4.00
CA PHE A 593 24.93 30.30 -3.22
C PHE A 593 23.62 29.70 -2.77
N LYS A 594 23.39 29.67 -1.45
CA LYS A 594 22.22 29.05 -0.85
C LYS A 594 21.62 29.98 0.18
N THR A 595 20.30 30.18 0.14
CA THR A 595 19.58 30.87 1.20
C THR A 595 18.57 29.94 1.84
N THR A 596 18.60 29.89 3.16
CA THR A 596 17.69 29.08 3.97
C THR A 596 16.78 29.99 4.79
N LYS A 597 15.60 29.50 5.13
CA LYS A 597 14.65 30.15 6.02
C LYS A 597 14.19 29.14 7.06
N LYS A 598 14.05 29.59 8.31
CA LYS A 598 13.43 28.74 9.33
C LYS A 598 11.93 28.62 9.12
N ASP A 599 11.43 27.40 9.19
CA ASP A 599 10.01 27.11 9.14
C ASP A 599 9.34 27.39 10.51
N LYS A 600 8.03 27.12 10.62
CA LYS A 600 7.28 27.33 11.88
C LYS A 600 7.70 26.39 13.01
N LYS A 601 8.37 25.28 12.71
CA LYS A 601 8.89 24.27 13.65
C LYS A 601 10.35 24.52 14.04
N GLY A 602 11.03 25.43 13.35
CA GLY A 602 12.43 25.81 13.57
C GLY A 602 13.42 25.10 12.64
N ASP A 603 12.94 24.30 11.68
CA ASP A 603 13.74 23.57 10.70
C ASP A 603 14.19 24.52 9.57
N ASP A 604 15.43 24.35 9.09
CA ASP A 604 15.96 25.14 7.98
C ASP A 604 15.43 24.60 6.65
N ILE A 605 14.69 25.44 5.91
CA ILE A 605 14.19 25.15 4.56
C ILE A 605 15.01 25.94 3.55
N ASP A 606 15.56 25.24 2.57
CA ASP A 606 16.25 25.83 1.42
C ASP A 606 15.25 26.60 0.57
N LYS A 607 15.48 27.90 0.38
CA LYS A 607 14.59 28.78 -0.38
C LYS A 607 15.10 29.06 -1.80
N LEU A 608 16.39 29.29 -1.95
CA LEU A 608 17.06 29.46 -3.25
C LEU A 608 18.44 28.80 -3.16
N SER A 609 18.77 27.99 -4.16
CA SER A 609 20.11 27.46 -4.41
C SER A 609 20.51 27.86 -5.82
N VAL A 610 21.69 28.47 -5.98
CA VAL A 610 22.29 28.81 -7.26
C VAL A 610 23.68 28.22 -7.26
N SER A 611 23.97 27.42 -8.27
CA SER A 611 25.23 26.72 -8.40
C SER A 611 25.72 26.88 -9.82
N MET A 612 26.97 27.32 -10.00
CA MET A 612 27.55 27.53 -11.33
C MET A 612 29.04 27.21 -11.31
N GLY A 613 29.55 26.66 -12.40
CA GLY A 613 30.99 26.46 -12.55
C GLY A 613 31.40 25.97 -13.93
N GLN A 614 32.70 25.99 -14.15
CA GLN A 614 33.32 25.80 -15.46
C GLN A 614 34.67 25.11 -15.30
N VAL A 615 35.04 24.31 -16.31
CA VAL A 615 36.32 23.60 -16.39
C VAL A 615 37.25 24.34 -17.35
N PHE A 616 38.50 24.50 -16.94
CA PHE A 616 39.58 25.10 -17.69
C PHE A 616 40.68 24.04 -17.87
N ASN A 617 40.81 23.52 -19.08
CA ASN A 617 41.85 22.58 -19.45
C ASN A 617 43.09 23.33 -19.94
N LYS A 618 44.28 22.80 -19.63
CA LYS A 618 45.54 23.38 -20.11
C LYS A 618 45.66 23.31 -21.65
N GLU A 619 45.22 22.20 -22.23
CA GLU A 619 45.34 21.85 -23.65
C GLU A 619 44.01 21.23 -24.11
N GLU A 620 43.71 21.30 -25.40
CA GLU A 620 42.57 20.62 -26.03
C GLU A 620 42.85 19.12 -26.11
N ASN A 621 41.79 18.32 -26.06
CA ASN A 621 41.88 16.87 -26.01
C ASN A 621 40.66 16.21 -26.65
N ASP A 622 40.76 15.96 -27.96
CA ASP A 622 39.70 15.35 -28.79
C ASP A 622 39.34 13.91 -28.38
N ASP A 623 40.09 13.30 -27.47
CA ASP A 623 39.73 12.01 -26.89
C ASP A 623 38.64 12.13 -25.81
N LEU A 624 38.36 13.33 -25.29
CA LEU A 624 37.27 13.55 -24.33
C LEU A 624 35.90 13.60 -25.03
N PRO A 625 34.80 13.23 -24.33
CA PRO A 625 33.46 13.29 -24.91
C PRO A 625 33.07 14.71 -25.33
N SER A 626 32.88 14.95 -26.63
CA SER A 626 32.53 16.29 -27.13
C SER A 626 31.18 16.78 -26.61
N LYS A 627 30.25 15.85 -26.27
CA LYS A 627 28.98 16.17 -25.60
C LYS A 627 29.15 16.90 -24.25
N SER A 628 30.31 16.76 -23.62
CA SER A 628 30.62 17.41 -22.34
C SER A 628 31.32 18.76 -22.47
N SER A 629 31.73 19.17 -23.68
CA SER A 629 32.68 20.29 -23.95
C SER A 629 34.05 20.20 -23.25
N LEU A 630 34.37 19.05 -22.62
CA LEU A 630 35.63 18.87 -21.90
C LEU A 630 36.84 18.67 -22.84
N ASP A 631 36.60 18.39 -24.11
CA ASP A 631 37.61 18.32 -25.18
C ASP A 631 38.24 19.68 -25.50
N GLN A 632 37.60 20.78 -25.12
CA GLN A 632 38.08 22.13 -25.36
C GLN A 632 38.94 22.68 -24.19
N LYS A 633 39.64 23.81 -24.40
CA LYS A 633 40.37 24.52 -23.32
C LYS A 633 39.46 25.07 -22.24
N THR A 634 38.24 25.42 -22.60
CA THR A 634 37.22 25.97 -21.71
C THR A 634 35.94 25.21 -21.98
N SER A 635 35.44 24.51 -20.97
CA SER A 635 34.13 23.88 -21.09
C SER A 635 33.02 24.92 -21.15
N ASP A 636 31.82 24.47 -21.45
CA ASP A 636 30.59 25.18 -21.15
C ASP A 636 30.52 25.58 -19.68
N LEU A 637 29.89 26.73 -19.43
CA LEU A 637 29.46 27.13 -18.10
C LEU A 637 28.19 26.36 -17.74
N VAL A 638 28.30 25.46 -16.77
CA VAL A 638 27.15 24.67 -16.30
C VAL A 638 26.62 25.21 -14.99
N GLY A 639 25.31 25.16 -14.82
CA GLY A 639 24.68 25.63 -13.60
C GLY A 639 23.32 25.02 -13.29
N ALA A 640 22.90 25.21 -12.05
CA ALA A 640 21.61 24.82 -11.54
C ALA A 640 21.04 25.92 -10.63
N ILE A 641 19.75 26.21 -10.80
CA ILE A 641 18.99 27.15 -9.98
C ILE A 641 17.77 26.41 -9.45
N ASN A 642 17.68 26.30 -8.12
CA ASN A 642 16.54 25.71 -7.44
C ASN A 642 15.87 26.77 -6.59
N TYR A 643 14.59 27.03 -6.82
CA TYR A 643 13.79 27.93 -6.01
C TYR A 643 12.63 27.17 -5.37
N ASN A 644 12.52 27.26 -4.06
CA ASN A 644 11.47 26.64 -3.27
C ASN A 644 10.47 27.69 -2.79
N PHE A 645 9.24 27.60 -3.29
CA PHE A 645 8.10 28.42 -2.89
C PHE A 645 7.44 27.92 -1.60
N SER A 646 8.16 27.16 -0.76
CA SER A 646 7.70 26.59 0.50
C SER A 646 6.50 25.66 0.27
N ASP A 647 5.31 26.03 0.76
CA ASP A 647 4.11 25.19 0.69
C ASP A 647 3.58 25.01 -0.76
N ILE A 648 3.98 25.88 -1.69
CA ILE A 648 3.55 25.82 -3.09
C ILE A 648 4.37 24.79 -3.89
N GLY A 649 5.63 24.52 -3.53
CA GLY A 649 6.49 23.59 -4.28
C GLY A 649 7.73 24.25 -4.86
N LYS A 650 8.34 23.66 -5.89
CA LYS A 650 9.69 24.02 -6.37
C LYS A 650 9.79 24.18 -7.88
N ILE A 651 10.72 25.03 -8.29
CA ILE A 651 11.19 25.19 -9.67
C ILE A 651 12.68 24.88 -9.69
N GLU A 652 13.08 23.99 -10.59
CA GLU A 652 14.46 23.61 -10.84
C GLU A 652 14.80 23.98 -12.28
N TYR A 653 15.93 24.67 -12.47
CA TYR A 653 16.44 25.05 -13.78
C TYR A 653 17.89 24.63 -13.90
N LYS A 654 18.23 23.81 -14.89
CA LYS A 654 19.61 23.43 -15.20
C LYS A 654 19.97 23.93 -16.59
N PHE A 655 21.21 24.35 -16.76
CA PHE A 655 21.67 24.88 -18.04
C PHE A 655 23.14 24.58 -18.29
N ALA A 656 23.50 24.57 -19.58
CA ALA A 656 24.86 24.64 -20.07
C ALA A 656 24.92 25.77 -21.12
N LEU A 657 25.76 26.76 -20.85
CA LEU A 657 25.98 27.90 -21.72
C LEU A 657 27.35 27.74 -22.37
N ASP A 658 27.42 27.92 -23.69
CA ASP A 658 28.62 27.72 -24.48
C ASP A 658 29.81 28.51 -23.93
N HIS A 659 31.02 28.03 -24.19
CA HIS A 659 32.26 28.67 -23.74
C HIS A 659 32.39 30.14 -24.20
N ASN A 660 31.71 30.54 -25.29
CA ASN A 660 31.67 31.92 -25.77
C ASN A 660 30.55 32.78 -25.13
N PHE A 661 29.70 32.17 -24.30
CA PHE A 661 28.53 32.74 -23.61
C PHE A 661 27.38 33.25 -24.51
N ASN A 662 27.37 32.89 -25.79
CA ASN A 662 26.36 33.32 -26.76
C ASN A 662 25.27 32.28 -26.98
N ASP A 663 25.61 30.99 -26.92
CA ASP A 663 24.71 29.89 -27.26
C ASP A 663 24.36 29.05 -26.02
N LEU A 664 23.10 28.69 -25.88
CA LEU A 664 22.62 27.85 -24.78
C LEU A 664 22.52 26.40 -25.27
N ASN A 665 23.49 25.57 -24.89
CA ASN A 665 23.60 24.20 -25.37
C ASN A 665 22.67 23.22 -24.62
N TYR A 666 22.30 23.54 -23.38
CA TYR A 666 21.38 22.74 -22.58
C TYR A 666 20.43 23.62 -21.76
N ASN A 667 19.15 23.26 -21.75
CA ASN A 667 18.08 23.90 -20.99
C ASN A 667 17.15 22.84 -20.42
N GLU A 668 17.03 22.77 -19.10
CA GLU A 668 16.06 21.90 -18.44
C GLU A 668 15.32 22.70 -17.38
N ILE A 669 13.99 22.78 -17.50
CA ILE A 669 13.11 23.38 -16.50
C ILE A 669 12.18 22.30 -15.98
N SER A 670 12.22 22.04 -14.67
CA SER A 670 11.25 21.16 -14.01
C SER A 670 10.52 21.90 -12.91
N THR A 671 9.20 21.76 -12.89
CA THR A 671 8.33 22.45 -11.92
C THR A 671 7.30 21.49 -11.35
N ASN A 672 7.07 21.59 -10.05
CA ASN A 672 5.93 20.94 -9.39
C ASN A 672 5.35 21.95 -8.40
N LEU A 673 4.25 22.58 -8.80
CA LEU A 673 3.61 23.67 -8.10
C LEU A 673 2.18 23.28 -7.70
N ASN A 674 1.86 23.36 -6.42
CA ASN A 674 0.57 23.07 -5.84
C ASN A 674 0.00 24.33 -5.18
N PHE A 675 -1.03 24.90 -5.80
CA PHE A 675 -1.79 26.04 -5.30
C PHE A 675 -3.05 25.61 -4.54
N GLY A 676 -3.00 24.44 -3.89
CA GLY A 676 -4.08 23.82 -3.13
C GLY A 676 -5.12 23.12 -4.01
N LYS A 677 -5.98 23.90 -4.69
CA LYS A 677 -6.99 23.36 -5.61
C LYS A 677 -6.45 23.06 -7.01
N ILE A 678 -5.34 23.67 -7.37
CA ILE A 678 -4.74 23.54 -8.71
C ILE A 678 -3.29 23.13 -8.53
N GLY A 679 -2.92 21.98 -9.08
CA GLY A 679 -1.54 21.56 -9.28
C GLY A 679 -1.12 21.85 -10.72
N PHE A 680 0.15 22.20 -10.90
CA PHE A 680 0.76 22.49 -12.19
C PHE A 680 2.14 21.85 -12.24
N ASN A 681 2.41 21.05 -13.28
CA ASN A 681 3.74 20.55 -13.57
C ASN A 681 4.13 20.93 -15.00
N VAL A 682 5.39 21.29 -15.16
CA VAL A 682 6.02 21.54 -16.46
C VAL A 682 7.41 20.98 -16.39
N ASP A 683 7.73 20.14 -17.37
CA ASP A 683 9.05 19.58 -17.60
C ASP A 683 9.43 19.92 -19.05
N TYR A 684 10.38 20.83 -19.22
CA TYR A 684 10.92 21.25 -20.50
C TYR A 684 12.37 20.79 -20.60
N LEU A 685 12.74 20.20 -21.73
CA LEU A 685 14.11 19.84 -22.05
C LEU A 685 14.42 20.34 -23.46
N GLU A 686 15.55 21.02 -23.60
CA GLU A 686 16.13 21.40 -24.88
C GLU A 686 17.65 21.17 -24.83
N GLU A 687 18.12 20.38 -25.79
CA GLU A 687 19.51 20.10 -26.08
C GLU A 687 19.83 20.66 -27.47
N GLN A 688 20.95 21.37 -27.59
CA GLN A 688 21.42 21.94 -28.86
C GLN A 688 22.92 21.65 -29.08
N ASN A 689 23.38 21.91 -30.30
CA ASN A 689 24.80 21.87 -30.69
C ASN A 689 25.48 20.53 -30.35
N HIS A 690 26.55 20.57 -29.55
CA HIS A 690 27.32 19.38 -29.18
C HIS A 690 26.62 18.55 -28.10
N VAL A 691 25.65 19.11 -27.37
CA VAL A 691 24.96 18.40 -26.27
C VAL A 691 23.91 17.42 -26.82
N GLY A 692 23.19 17.82 -27.87
CA GLY A 692 22.14 16.99 -28.46
C GLY A 692 21.22 17.79 -29.36
N ASN A 693 20.06 17.23 -29.67
CA ASN A 693 19.02 17.87 -30.46
C ASN A 693 17.61 17.53 -29.98
N GLU A 694 17.47 17.04 -28.74
CA GLU A 694 16.17 16.77 -28.13
C GLU A 694 15.51 18.08 -27.73
N ASN A 695 14.21 18.20 -27.99
CA ASN A 695 13.45 19.38 -27.61
C ASN A 695 11.99 18.99 -27.36
N PHE A 696 11.56 18.97 -26.11
CA PHE A 696 10.18 18.64 -25.75
C PHE A 696 9.70 19.37 -24.51
N ILE A 697 8.38 19.44 -24.37
CA ILE A 697 7.71 19.89 -23.16
C ILE A 697 6.64 18.89 -22.74
N THR A 698 6.64 18.55 -21.47
CA THR A 698 5.54 17.87 -20.80
C THR A 698 4.85 18.87 -19.90
N THR A 699 3.54 19.06 -20.07
CA THR A 699 2.75 19.92 -19.20
C THR A 699 1.63 19.11 -18.57
N GLY A 700 1.35 19.35 -17.30
CA GLY A 700 0.21 18.77 -16.64
C GLY A 700 -0.43 19.70 -15.64
N VAL A 701 -1.74 19.53 -15.50
CA VAL A 701 -2.59 20.33 -14.63
C VAL A 701 -3.50 19.41 -13.85
N SER A 702 -3.47 19.54 -12.53
CA SER A 702 -4.36 18.84 -11.62
C SER A 702 -5.38 19.81 -11.05
N PHE A 703 -6.66 19.52 -11.15
CA PHE A 703 -7.76 20.32 -10.63
C PHE A 703 -8.52 19.52 -9.57
N ASN A 704 -8.36 19.92 -8.31
CA ASN A 704 -9.17 19.45 -7.19
C ASN A 704 -10.41 20.35 -7.06
N PHE A 705 -11.50 20.00 -7.75
CA PHE A 705 -12.75 20.77 -7.69
C PHE A 705 -13.27 20.88 -6.24
N ASN A 706 -13.10 19.79 -5.49
CA ASN A 706 -13.39 19.65 -4.06
C ASN A 706 -12.58 18.44 -3.51
N GLU A 707 -12.79 18.09 -2.24
CA GLU A 707 -12.10 16.95 -1.59
C GLU A 707 -12.38 15.59 -2.24
N GLN A 708 -13.37 15.49 -3.14
CA GLN A 708 -13.86 14.24 -3.71
C GLN A 708 -13.61 14.11 -5.21
N ASN A 709 -13.22 15.18 -5.90
CA ASN A 709 -13.19 15.23 -7.37
C ASN A 709 -11.87 15.83 -7.83
N THR A 710 -11.08 15.01 -8.52
CA THR A 710 -9.79 15.41 -9.08
C THR A 710 -9.79 15.15 -10.58
N LEU A 711 -9.39 16.15 -11.37
CA LEU A 711 -9.14 16.02 -12.81
C LEU A 711 -7.68 16.30 -13.08
N ASN A 712 -6.97 15.34 -13.67
CA ASN A 712 -5.61 15.50 -14.12
C ASN A 712 -5.61 15.52 -15.65
N LEU A 713 -4.93 16.52 -16.22
CA LEU A 713 -4.69 16.67 -17.64
C LEU A 713 -3.18 16.66 -17.83
N GLN A 714 -2.66 15.88 -18.78
CA GLN A 714 -1.25 15.89 -19.11
C GLN A 714 -1.07 15.79 -20.63
N THR A 715 -0.04 16.45 -21.15
CA THR A 715 0.34 16.32 -22.56
C THR A 715 1.84 16.43 -22.70
N LYS A 716 2.37 15.75 -23.71
CA LYS A 716 3.77 15.86 -24.11
C LYS A 716 3.85 16.25 -25.57
N LYS A 717 4.58 17.32 -25.87
CA LYS A 717 4.87 17.78 -27.23
C LYS A 717 6.36 17.72 -27.49
N ASN A 718 6.73 17.10 -28.60
CA ASN A 718 8.07 17.09 -29.14
C ASN A 718 8.21 18.22 -30.16
N PHE A 719 9.07 19.19 -29.89
CA PHE A 719 9.30 20.35 -30.76
C PHE A 719 10.26 20.03 -31.92
N LYS A 720 11.11 19.00 -31.79
CA LYS A 720 11.99 18.53 -32.88
C LYS A 720 11.18 17.99 -34.07
N THR A 721 10.12 17.23 -33.79
CA THR A 721 9.23 16.66 -34.80
C THR A 721 7.95 17.47 -35.03
N ASP A 722 7.78 18.57 -34.28
CA ASP A 722 6.53 19.34 -34.16
C ASP A 722 5.29 18.46 -33.92
N SER A 723 5.46 17.36 -33.19
CA SER A 723 4.40 16.37 -32.95
C SER A 723 4.02 16.27 -31.49
N THR A 724 2.73 16.14 -31.20
CA THR A 724 2.28 15.71 -29.88
C THR A 724 2.55 14.21 -29.72
N GLU A 725 3.14 13.82 -28.60
CA GLU A 725 3.41 12.42 -28.28
C GLU A 725 2.22 11.75 -27.58
N PHE A 726 1.59 12.46 -26.63
CA PHE A 726 0.35 11.99 -26.01
C PHE A 726 -0.52 13.10 -25.40
N TYR A 727 -1.80 12.76 -25.21
CA TYR A 727 -2.74 13.42 -24.31
C TYR A 727 -3.25 12.42 -23.27
N ASP A 728 -3.28 12.84 -22.01
CA ASP A 728 -3.79 12.04 -20.89
C ASP A 728 -4.82 12.88 -20.10
N ILE A 729 -6.00 12.31 -19.89
CA ILE A 729 -7.11 12.90 -19.15
C ILE A 729 -7.59 11.88 -18.13
N ASN A 730 -7.38 12.16 -16.85
CA ASN A 730 -7.78 11.29 -15.75
C ASN A 730 -8.73 12.03 -14.82
N TYR A 731 -9.98 11.56 -14.71
CA TYR A 731 -10.94 12.04 -13.73
C TYR A 731 -11.17 11.00 -12.65
N GLN A 732 -10.98 11.40 -11.39
CA GLN A 732 -11.15 10.57 -10.22
C GLN A 732 -12.22 11.18 -9.30
N TYR A 733 -13.19 10.35 -8.94
CA TYR A 733 -14.19 10.60 -7.91
C TYR A 733 -13.92 9.70 -6.71
N GLU A 734 -13.57 10.27 -5.57
CA GLU A 734 -13.23 9.55 -4.35
C GLU A 734 -14.01 10.06 -3.14
N ILE A 735 -14.58 9.12 -2.40
CA ILE A 735 -15.26 9.37 -1.13
C ILE A 735 -14.96 8.22 -0.17
N ASP A 736 -15.38 8.38 1.08
CA ASP A 736 -15.15 7.47 2.20
C ASP A 736 -15.31 5.97 1.90
N CYS A 737 -16.23 5.58 1.01
CA CYS A 737 -16.56 4.18 0.74
C CYS A 737 -16.53 3.76 -0.74
N LEU A 738 -16.24 4.69 -1.67
CA LEU A 738 -16.35 4.50 -3.12
C LEU A 738 -15.29 5.33 -3.83
N THR A 739 -14.58 4.70 -4.76
CA THR A 739 -13.68 5.38 -5.69
C THR A 739 -14.04 4.99 -7.11
N ALA A 740 -14.17 5.96 -8.02
CA ALA A 740 -14.37 5.73 -9.44
C ALA A 740 -13.35 6.56 -10.22
N GLY A 741 -12.72 5.96 -11.22
CA GLY A 741 -11.74 6.60 -12.08
C GLY A 741 -12.07 6.38 -13.55
N LEU A 742 -11.90 7.42 -14.35
CA LEU A 742 -11.99 7.39 -15.80
C LEU A 742 -10.70 7.95 -16.38
N LEU A 743 -9.99 7.14 -17.15
CA LEU A 743 -8.75 7.50 -17.81
C LEU A 743 -8.96 7.44 -19.32
N TYR A 744 -8.67 8.54 -20.00
CA TYR A 744 -8.58 8.61 -21.46
C TYR A 744 -7.16 8.99 -21.84
N ARG A 745 -6.50 8.14 -22.63
CA ARG A 745 -5.15 8.36 -23.12
C ARG A 745 -5.11 8.19 -24.62
N ARG A 746 -4.51 9.15 -25.31
CA ARG A 746 -4.25 9.11 -26.75
C ARG A 746 -2.77 9.24 -26.99
N GLU A 747 -2.19 8.25 -27.67
CA GLU A 747 -0.76 8.19 -27.99
C GLU A 747 -0.56 8.27 -29.51
N PHE A 748 0.50 8.94 -29.94
CA PHE A 748 0.79 9.19 -31.36
C PHE A 748 2.06 8.48 -31.85
N TYR A 749 2.52 7.44 -31.15
CA TYR A 749 3.68 6.64 -31.55
C TYR A 749 3.29 5.53 -32.54
N ASP A 750 4.05 5.37 -33.63
CA ASP A 750 4.01 4.18 -34.51
C ASP A 750 5.10 3.20 -34.05
N ASP A 751 4.74 1.96 -33.74
CA ASP A 751 5.66 0.97 -33.20
C ASP A 751 5.22 -0.47 -33.53
N GLY A 752 6.00 -1.14 -34.38
CA GLY A 752 5.85 -2.56 -34.70
C GLY A 752 4.45 -2.97 -35.16
N ASP A 753 3.78 -3.80 -34.34
CA ASP A 753 2.45 -4.37 -34.60
C ASP A 753 1.30 -3.37 -34.37
N ILE A 754 1.62 -2.14 -33.98
CA ILE A 754 0.67 -1.03 -33.81
C ILE A 754 0.52 -0.33 -35.17
N ASP A 755 -0.72 -0.09 -35.58
CA ASP A 755 -1.03 0.61 -36.83
C ASP A 755 -0.59 2.08 -36.72
N ALA A 756 -0.29 2.75 -37.84
CA ALA A 756 0.21 4.14 -37.86
C ALA A 756 -0.86 5.20 -37.46
N GLU A 757 -1.96 4.75 -36.86
CA GLU A 757 -3.02 5.59 -36.32
C GLU A 757 -2.79 5.83 -34.82
N PRO A 758 -3.23 6.97 -34.27
CA PRO A 758 -3.15 7.23 -32.84
C PRO A 758 -3.83 6.11 -32.04
N LYS A 759 -3.15 5.62 -31.00
CA LYS A 759 -3.71 4.65 -30.07
C LYS A 759 -4.56 5.40 -29.05
N ASP A 760 -5.87 5.31 -29.20
CA ASP A 760 -6.81 5.77 -28.19
C ASP A 760 -7.09 4.63 -27.19
N SER A 761 -7.02 4.94 -25.89
CA SER A 761 -7.36 4.04 -24.79
C SER A 761 -8.33 4.73 -23.84
N LEU A 762 -9.45 4.06 -23.56
CA LEU A 762 -10.40 4.48 -22.53
C LEU A 762 -10.49 3.37 -21.47
N MET A 763 -10.19 3.73 -20.23
CA MET A 763 -10.23 2.81 -19.09
C MET A 763 -11.16 3.35 -18.01
N PHE A 764 -11.99 2.46 -17.47
CA PHE A 764 -12.88 2.76 -16.36
C PHE A 764 -12.66 1.76 -15.22
N THR A 765 -12.51 2.28 -14.01
CA THR A 765 -12.37 1.47 -12.80
C THR A 765 -13.27 2.00 -11.71
N ILE A 766 -13.94 1.09 -11.00
CA ILE A 766 -14.78 1.40 -9.84
C ILE A 766 -14.41 0.48 -8.68
N LYS A 767 -14.35 1.06 -7.48
CA LYS A 767 -13.91 0.40 -6.26
C LYS A 767 -14.90 0.68 -5.14
N PHE A 768 -15.33 -0.37 -4.46
CA PHE A 768 -16.19 -0.28 -3.28
C PHE A 768 -15.41 -0.80 -2.07
N ILE A 769 -15.28 0.02 -1.04
CA ILE A 769 -14.79 -0.42 0.28
C ILE A 769 -15.96 -1.08 1.00
N PRO A 770 -15.83 -2.28 1.61
CA PRO A 770 -14.59 -3.03 1.88
C PRO A 770 -14.29 -4.13 0.85
N PHE A 771 -15.08 -4.26 -0.22
CA PHE A 771 -15.03 -5.42 -1.12
C PHE A 771 -13.71 -5.56 -1.88
N THR A 772 -12.92 -4.50 -2.00
CA THR A 772 -11.73 -4.45 -2.86
C THR A 772 -10.58 -3.71 -2.18
N GLY A 773 -9.37 -4.28 -2.24
CA GLY A 773 -8.14 -3.69 -1.73
C GLY A 773 -7.74 -2.41 -2.49
N VAL A 774 -6.95 -1.54 -1.84
CA VAL A 774 -6.53 -0.24 -2.39
C VAL A 774 -5.48 -0.41 -3.48
N LYS A 775 -5.90 -0.58 -4.74
CA LYS A 775 -5.15 -0.12 -5.92
C LYS A 775 -6.15 0.45 -6.92
N THR A 776 -6.26 1.77 -6.94
CA THR A 776 -6.86 2.52 -8.05
C THR A 776 -5.86 2.51 -9.22
N PRO A 777 -6.31 2.73 -10.47
CA PRO A 777 -5.39 3.12 -11.54
C PRO A 777 -4.85 4.51 -11.19
N SER A 778 -3.84 4.56 -10.33
CA SER A 778 -2.96 5.72 -10.26
C SER A 778 -2.19 5.72 -11.58
N VAL A 779 -2.19 6.86 -12.26
CA VAL A 779 -1.15 7.16 -13.24
C VAL A 779 0.17 6.80 -12.57
N ILE A 780 0.94 5.94 -13.23
CA ILE A 780 2.34 5.72 -12.90
C ILE A 780 2.94 7.13 -12.94
N SER A 781 3.20 7.72 -11.76
CA SER A 781 3.99 8.94 -11.72
C SER A 781 5.28 8.64 -12.49
N PRO A 782 5.66 9.50 -13.45
CA PRO A 782 6.86 9.29 -14.24
C PRO A 782 8.10 9.05 -13.36
#